data_AF-A0A430CS16-F1
#
_entry.id   AF-A0A430CS16-F1
#
_cell.length_a   1.000
_cell.length_b   1.000
_cell.length_c   1.000
_cell.angle_alpha   90.00
_cell.angle_beta   90.00
_cell.angle_gamma   90.00
#
_symmetry.space_group_name_H-M   'P 1'
#
loop_
_entity.id
_entity.type
_entity.pdbx_description
1 polymer ?
#
loop_
_entity_poly.entity_id
_entity_poly.type
_entity_poly.pdbx_seq_one_letter_code
_entity_poly.pdbx_strand_id
1 'polypeptide(L)'
;MASRAQPVLWRETVKAGAVRSGALVTAIALFAVTLMLVLALASYRASDPALNTASGAVPANWLGLPGAWIADIALTLFGPAVALILPVGPIIATRLWRDRPAGRWVRMLRQAVIGVALMACALSFVSDSAVLALPAGWGGVIGLSVVNVVRWALALSGQPAVVTWGSVGIGLAFAIGGAFLWGRSLELDLAERGLARLRRRRADASGDEADGMPWDDEDESLYADEEEDEEPLTLARKAVPVREDRPAPVIADRQLAPAPARPKASADRDAPYQLPGLDLLTPSPPSSAGAIDKAALERNARLLENVLDDFRVQGAIVEVRPGPVVTMYELEPAPGIKANRVIALADDIARNMSAISARVAVIPGRNVIGIELPNAKREMVSLHELVASQSFADQAAQLPIILGKNIAGDPVVADLAPMPHLLVAGTTGSGKSVGLNGMILSLLYRLTPEQCRMIMIDPKMLELSMYDDIPHLLSPVVTDPAKAVRALKWAVETMEDRYRQMSSVGVRSLASFNDKVRAAKAKGQPLGRKVQTGYHPETGQPVYEEEKLEYEPLPQIVVIVDELADLMMTAGKEVEFLIQRLAQKARAAGIHLIMATQRPSVDVITGVIKANLPTRISFHVTSKIDSRTILGEQGAEQLLGRGDMLYMPGGKGIVRVHGPFVSDDEVHRVADHWRSQGQPDYISSVTEEPAESFALDGAPTGEDSAEDQQYRAAIQLVCESQKASTSWLQRQLRIGYNSAARLIERMETDGIVGRPDHVGRREVLRDTEGHPI
;
A
#
# COMPACT_ATOMS: atom_id res chain seq x y z
N MET A 1 55.05 -42.96 14.68
CA MET A 1 56.15 -42.02 14.38
C MET A 1 55.64 -40.60 14.55
N ALA A 2 55.74 -40.06 15.77
CA ALA A 2 55.71 -38.62 15.99
C ALA A 2 57.14 -38.09 15.84
N SER A 3 57.28 -36.81 15.51
CA SER A 3 58.54 -36.03 15.45
C SER A 3 59.36 -36.17 14.17
N ARG A 4 59.09 -35.27 13.20
CA ARG A 4 60.07 -34.59 12.31
C ARG A 4 59.37 -33.60 11.37
N ALA A 5 58.62 -32.65 11.93
CA ALA A 5 58.26 -31.44 11.17
C ALA A 5 59.49 -30.51 11.20
N GLN A 6 60.03 -30.18 10.02
CA GLN A 6 61.17 -29.29 9.88
C GLN A 6 60.86 -27.91 10.50
N PRO A 7 61.78 -27.31 11.27
CA PRO A 7 61.50 -26.09 12.07
C PRO A 7 61.19 -24.84 11.23
N VAL A 8 61.48 -24.86 9.92
CA VAL A 8 61.23 -23.73 9.00
C VAL A 8 59.77 -23.71 8.52
N LEU A 9 59.18 -24.86 8.20
CA LEU A 9 57.78 -24.98 7.74
C LEU A 9 56.77 -24.64 8.84
N TRP A 10 57.05 -25.04 10.10
CA TRP A 10 56.18 -24.70 11.23
C TRP A 10 56.08 -23.19 11.46
N ARG A 11 57.21 -22.47 11.33
CA ARG A 11 57.24 -21.01 11.49
C ARG A 11 56.45 -20.31 10.40
N GLU A 12 56.51 -20.78 9.16
CA GLU A 12 55.74 -20.21 8.05
C GLU A 12 54.25 -20.52 8.14
N THR A 13 53.86 -21.75 8.54
CA THR A 13 52.46 -22.10 8.76
C THR A 13 51.83 -21.38 9.95
N VAL A 14 52.59 -21.18 11.05
CA VAL A 14 52.14 -20.41 12.20
C VAL A 14 52.05 -18.93 11.84
N LYS A 15 52.97 -18.39 11.04
CA LYS A 15 52.93 -17.00 10.56
C LYS A 15 51.74 -16.78 9.61
N ALA A 16 51.48 -17.69 8.68
CA ALA A 16 50.32 -17.62 7.78
C ALA A 16 48.99 -17.77 8.55
N GLY A 17 48.94 -18.69 9.53
CA GLY A 17 47.79 -18.85 10.42
C GLY A 17 47.54 -17.63 11.32
N ALA A 18 48.60 -17.00 11.84
CA ALA A 18 48.51 -15.77 12.63
C ALA A 18 48.04 -14.57 11.78
N VAL A 19 48.53 -14.44 10.54
CA VAL A 19 48.09 -13.39 9.61
C VAL A 19 46.61 -13.57 9.23
N ARG A 20 46.17 -14.81 8.96
CA ARG A 20 44.76 -15.11 8.63
C ARG A 20 43.82 -14.91 9.81
N SER A 21 44.20 -15.38 10.99
CA SER A 21 43.44 -15.14 12.23
C SER A 21 43.38 -13.65 12.55
N GLY A 22 44.49 -12.92 12.35
CA GLY A 22 44.54 -11.46 12.48
C GLY A 22 43.57 -10.76 11.52
N ALA A 23 43.57 -11.14 10.23
CA ALA A 23 42.67 -10.57 9.22
C ALA A 23 41.18 -10.80 9.54
N LEU A 24 40.83 -11.99 10.03
CA LEU A 24 39.46 -12.32 10.46
C LEU A 24 39.04 -11.51 11.70
N VAL A 25 39.92 -11.38 12.70
CA VAL A 25 39.66 -10.55 13.88
C VAL A 25 39.48 -9.08 13.47
N THR A 26 40.31 -8.57 12.57
CA THR A 26 40.17 -7.22 12.01
C THR A 26 38.87 -7.05 11.23
N ALA A 27 38.45 -8.04 10.44
CA ALA A 27 37.18 -8.00 9.70
C ALA A 27 35.96 -7.92 10.63
N ILE A 28 35.95 -8.74 11.70
CA ILE A 28 34.89 -8.74 12.71
C ILE A 28 34.87 -7.41 13.45
N ALA A 29 36.04 -6.90 13.86
CA ALA A 29 36.16 -5.61 14.53
C ALA A 29 35.65 -4.46 13.65
N LEU A 30 36.02 -4.42 12.36
CA LEU A 30 35.54 -3.41 11.41
C LEU A 30 34.02 -3.46 11.23
N PHE A 31 33.44 -4.65 11.14
CA PHE A 31 31.99 -4.81 11.05
C PHE A 31 31.28 -4.33 12.32
N ALA A 32 31.82 -4.69 13.50
CA ALA A 32 31.29 -4.24 14.79
C ALA A 32 31.38 -2.71 14.96
N VAL A 33 32.50 -2.09 14.58
CA VAL A 33 32.67 -0.63 14.59
C VAL A 33 31.70 0.06 13.63
N THR A 34 31.50 -0.49 12.43
CA THR A 34 30.52 0.06 11.49
C THR A 34 29.11 -0.03 12.06
N LEU A 35 28.73 -1.18 12.63
CA LEU A 35 27.42 -1.37 13.24
C LEU A 35 27.20 -0.40 14.41
N MET A 36 28.22 -0.20 15.25
CA MET A 36 28.16 0.82 16.31
C MET A 36 27.95 2.23 15.74
N LEU A 37 28.64 2.60 14.66
CA LEU A 37 28.45 3.90 14.02
C LEU A 37 27.04 4.06 13.43
N VAL A 38 26.48 3.01 12.82
CA VAL A 38 25.08 2.99 12.34
C VAL A 38 24.11 3.23 13.50
N LEU A 39 24.27 2.49 14.59
CA LEU A 39 23.39 2.62 15.76
C LEU A 39 23.54 4.00 16.43
N ALA A 40 24.76 4.53 16.51
CA ALA A 40 25.01 5.88 17.02
C ALA A 40 24.27 6.94 16.19
N LEU A 41 24.38 6.89 14.86
CA LEU A 41 23.72 7.85 13.96
C LEU A 41 22.19 7.68 13.93
N ALA A 42 21.69 6.45 13.88
CA ALA A 42 20.26 6.17 13.81
C ALA A 42 19.51 6.50 15.10
N SER A 43 20.19 6.41 16.26
CA SER A 43 19.62 6.77 17.56
C SER A 43 20.01 8.18 18.04
N TYR A 44 20.55 9.03 17.16
CA TYR A 44 20.90 10.41 17.49
C TYR A 44 19.66 11.20 17.94
N ARG A 45 19.82 11.94 19.04
CA ARG A 45 18.86 12.96 19.49
C ARG A 45 19.60 14.24 19.81
N ALA A 46 19.11 15.36 19.29
CA ALA A 46 19.67 16.69 19.56
C ALA A 46 19.58 17.13 21.04
N SER A 47 18.85 16.39 21.88
CA SER A 47 18.74 16.62 23.33
C SER A 47 19.75 15.85 24.17
N ASP A 48 20.51 14.93 23.55
CA ASP A 48 21.48 14.10 24.27
C ASP A 48 22.71 14.93 24.70
N PRO A 49 23.32 14.62 25.86
CA PRO A 49 24.55 15.27 26.28
C PRO A 49 25.69 14.95 25.29
N ALA A 50 26.15 15.97 24.58
CA ALA A 50 27.15 15.89 23.53
C ALA A 50 28.02 17.15 23.50
N LEU A 51 28.99 17.21 22.58
CA LEU A 51 29.97 18.29 22.51
C LEU A 51 29.31 19.66 22.24
N ASN A 52 28.26 19.67 21.41
CA ASN A 52 27.49 20.89 21.09
C ASN A 52 26.21 21.03 21.93
N THR A 53 25.95 20.14 22.89
CA THR A 53 24.71 20.11 23.67
C THR A 53 25.00 19.81 25.14
N ALA A 54 24.97 20.86 25.97
CA ALA A 54 25.06 20.73 27.42
C ALA A 54 23.71 20.30 28.00
N SER A 55 23.55 19.00 28.29
CA SER A 55 22.33 18.42 28.87
C SER A 55 22.67 17.66 30.15
N GLY A 56 21.84 17.80 31.20
CA GLY A 56 21.95 17.04 32.44
C GLY A 56 21.19 15.71 32.42
N ALA A 57 20.56 15.36 31.30
CA ALA A 57 19.76 14.15 31.14
C ALA A 57 20.63 12.92 30.78
N VAL A 58 20.12 11.72 31.08
CA VAL A 58 20.74 10.46 30.67
C VAL A 58 20.68 10.36 29.12
N PRO A 59 21.77 10.02 28.42
CA PRO A 59 21.77 9.92 26.95
C PRO A 59 20.74 8.89 26.47
N ALA A 60 19.89 9.28 25.52
CA ALA A 60 18.90 8.40 24.90
C ALA A 60 19.48 7.61 23.71
N ASN A 61 20.66 7.97 23.22
CA ASN A 61 21.42 7.20 22.24
C ASN A 61 21.63 5.76 22.72
N TRP A 62 21.42 4.79 21.83
CA TRP A 62 21.47 3.36 22.18
C TRP A 62 22.86 2.88 22.60
N LEU A 63 23.91 3.62 22.25
CA LEU A 63 25.29 3.36 22.70
C LEU A 63 25.71 4.26 23.87
N GLY A 64 24.76 4.96 24.50
CA GLY A 64 24.99 5.85 25.62
C GLY A 64 25.81 7.09 25.23
N LEU A 65 26.57 7.62 26.20
CA LEU A 65 27.35 8.85 26.04
C LEU A 65 28.36 8.81 24.88
N PRO A 66 29.14 7.72 24.67
CA PRO A 66 30.07 7.64 23.55
C PRO A 66 29.35 7.68 22.18
N GLY A 67 28.18 7.04 22.08
CA GLY A 67 27.37 7.07 20.87
C GLY A 67 26.82 8.45 20.54
N ALA A 68 26.30 9.14 21.56
CA ALA A 68 25.82 10.52 21.44
C ALA A 68 26.93 11.46 20.96
N TRP A 69 28.14 11.36 21.52
CA TRP A 69 29.30 12.17 21.12
C TRP A 69 29.75 11.88 19.68
N ILE A 70 29.86 10.60 19.31
CA ILE A 70 30.29 10.22 17.97
C ILE A 70 29.28 10.69 16.92
N ALA A 71 27.99 10.51 17.17
CA ALA A 71 26.94 10.94 16.26
C ALA A 71 26.87 12.47 16.15
N ASP A 72 26.99 13.18 17.27
CA ASP A 72 26.98 14.65 17.29
C ASP A 72 28.16 15.24 16.51
N ILE A 73 29.40 14.75 16.73
CA ILE A 73 30.59 15.21 16.00
C ILE A 73 30.45 14.89 14.50
N ALA A 74 30.01 13.69 14.16
CA ALA A 74 29.84 13.25 12.77
C ALA A 74 28.82 14.10 12.00
N LEU A 75 27.65 14.34 12.59
CA LEU A 75 26.59 15.17 12.01
C LEU A 75 26.96 16.65 12.01
N THR A 76 27.72 17.12 13.01
CA THR A 76 28.22 18.50 13.02
C THR A 76 29.20 18.75 11.88
N LEU A 77 30.11 17.80 11.60
CA LEU A 77 31.11 17.98 10.55
C LEU A 77 30.52 17.86 9.14
N PHE A 78 29.77 16.80 8.86
CA PHE A 78 29.35 16.43 7.50
C PHE A 78 27.83 16.44 7.28
N GLY A 79 27.03 16.73 8.31
CA GLY A 79 25.58 16.58 8.23
C GLY A 79 25.16 15.12 7.94
N PRO A 80 23.95 14.91 7.41
CA PRO A 80 23.46 13.59 7.01
C PRO A 80 24.32 12.87 5.96
N ALA A 81 25.15 13.59 5.20
CA ALA A 81 26.06 13.00 4.21
C ALA A 81 27.06 12.01 4.84
N VAL A 82 27.32 12.09 6.14
CA VAL A 82 28.20 11.15 6.85
C VAL A 82 27.76 9.69 6.71
N ALA A 83 26.47 9.43 6.49
CA ALA A 83 25.95 8.08 6.26
C ALA A 83 26.59 7.39 5.03
N LEU A 84 27.09 8.17 4.06
CA LEU A 84 27.78 7.64 2.88
C LEU A 84 29.13 6.99 3.22
N ILE A 85 29.69 7.20 4.41
CA ILE A 85 30.92 6.49 4.84
C ILE A 85 30.64 5.05 5.30
N LEU A 86 29.40 4.74 5.70
CA LEU A 86 29.02 3.46 6.32
C LEU A 86 29.31 2.22 5.45
N PRO A 87 29.14 2.23 4.11
CA PRO A 87 29.45 1.08 3.27
C PRO A 87 30.94 0.69 3.20
N VAL A 88 31.86 1.61 3.55
CA VAL A 88 33.32 1.39 3.46
C VAL A 88 33.78 0.26 4.38
N GLY A 89 33.28 0.22 5.61
CA GLY A 89 33.66 -0.78 6.62
C GLY A 89 33.30 -2.22 6.22
N PRO A 90 32.03 -2.51 5.85
CA PRO A 90 31.61 -3.83 5.38
C PRO A 90 32.32 -4.28 4.11
N ILE A 91 32.65 -3.37 3.18
CA ILE A 91 33.41 -3.71 1.96
C ILE A 91 34.82 -4.18 2.32
N ILE A 92 35.52 -3.49 3.24
CA ILE A 92 36.86 -3.91 3.68
C ILE A 92 36.77 -5.21 4.50
N ALA A 93 35.79 -5.32 5.40
CA ALA A 93 35.57 -6.51 6.23
C ALA A 93 35.30 -7.76 5.37
N THR A 94 34.47 -7.65 4.33
CA THR A 94 34.17 -8.77 3.42
C THR A 94 35.36 -9.15 2.55
N ARG A 95 36.23 -8.21 2.18
CA ARG A 95 37.50 -8.51 1.47
C ARG A 95 38.46 -9.29 2.35
N LEU A 96 38.65 -8.84 3.60
CA LEU A 96 39.48 -9.52 4.59
C LEU A 96 38.92 -10.92 4.95
N TRP A 97 37.59 -11.06 5.04
CA TRP A 97 36.93 -12.34 5.30
C TRP A 97 37.11 -13.36 4.16
N ARG A 98 37.15 -12.89 2.92
CA ARG A 98 37.28 -13.71 1.70
C ARG A 98 38.73 -13.96 1.29
N ASP A 99 39.69 -13.69 2.18
CA ASP A 99 41.13 -13.84 1.93
C ASP A 99 41.62 -13.06 0.70
N ARG A 100 40.98 -11.92 0.41
CA ARG A 100 41.44 -10.98 -0.62
C ARG A 100 42.30 -9.91 0.04
N PRO A 101 43.35 -9.40 -0.64
CA PRO A 101 44.11 -8.28 -0.10
C PRO A 101 43.16 -7.10 0.15
N ALA A 102 43.30 -6.43 1.30
CA ALA A 102 42.50 -5.26 1.66
C ALA A 102 42.59 -4.12 0.62
N GLY A 103 43.50 -4.24 -0.36
CA GLY A 103 43.69 -3.30 -1.45
C GLY A 103 44.24 -1.97 -0.95
N ARG A 104 44.02 -0.91 -1.73
CA ARG A 104 44.40 0.45 -1.34
C ARG A 104 43.34 1.04 -0.38
N TRP A 105 43.07 0.36 0.74
CA TRP A 105 42.01 0.76 1.69
C TRP A 105 42.16 2.19 2.20
N VAL A 106 43.39 2.69 2.38
CA VAL A 106 43.67 4.10 2.74
C VAL A 106 43.18 5.04 1.64
N ARG A 107 43.39 4.69 0.38
CA ARG A 107 42.88 5.46 -0.77
C ARG A 107 41.35 5.41 -0.83
N MET A 108 40.77 4.24 -0.54
CA MET A 108 39.32 4.01 -0.45
C MET A 108 38.67 4.95 0.57
N LEU A 109 39.17 4.92 1.81
CA LEU A 109 38.68 5.76 2.90
C LEU A 109 38.89 7.25 2.60
N ARG A 110 40.06 7.64 2.10
CA ARG A 110 40.35 9.02 1.74
C ARG A 110 39.40 9.54 0.65
N GLN A 111 39.14 8.75 -0.39
CA GLN A 111 38.23 9.15 -1.47
C GLN A 111 36.77 9.20 -0.99
N ALA A 112 36.36 8.28 -0.12
CA ALA A 112 35.04 8.29 0.49
C ALA A 112 34.82 9.54 1.34
N VAL A 113 35.78 9.89 2.20
CA VAL A 113 35.71 11.11 3.04
C VAL A 113 35.65 12.39 2.19
N ILE A 114 36.46 12.47 1.12
CA ILE A 114 36.40 13.62 0.21
C ILE A 114 35.06 13.67 -0.52
N GLY A 115 34.55 12.53 -1.00
CA GLY A 115 33.23 12.45 -1.64
C GLY A 115 32.09 12.87 -0.71
N VAL A 116 32.13 12.41 0.55
CA VAL A 116 31.19 12.80 1.61
C VAL A 116 31.25 14.31 1.86
N ALA A 117 32.45 14.89 1.97
CA ALA A 117 32.62 16.33 2.17
C ALA A 117 32.04 17.17 1.03
N LEU A 118 32.26 16.76 -0.23
CA LEU A 118 31.69 17.45 -1.40
C LEU A 118 30.17 17.30 -1.45
N MET A 119 29.64 16.14 -1.07
CA MET A 119 28.19 15.93 -0.96
C MET A 119 27.56 16.78 0.15
N ALA A 120 28.27 16.94 1.28
CA ALA A 120 27.87 17.82 2.37
C ALA A 120 27.83 19.30 1.90
N CYS A 121 28.81 19.75 1.12
CA CYS A 121 28.78 21.06 0.48
C CYS A 121 27.58 21.22 -0.46
N ALA A 122 27.31 20.22 -1.30
CA ALA A 122 26.18 20.24 -2.22
C ALA A 122 24.83 20.37 -1.50
N LEU A 123 24.61 19.59 -0.44
CA LEU A 123 23.39 19.63 0.38
C LEU A 123 23.19 20.99 1.05
N SER A 124 24.28 21.67 1.42
CA SER A 124 24.20 23.02 2.00
C SER A 124 23.75 24.10 1.00
N PHE A 125 23.79 23.84 -0.33
CA PHE A 125 23.26 24.76 -1.34
C PHE A 125 21.76 24.56 -1.60
N VAL A 126 21.18 23.44 -1.17
CA VAL A 126 19.76 23.07 -1.44
C VAL A 126 18.81 23.68 -0.41
N SER A 127 19.24 23.84 0.85
CA SER A 127 18.41 24.39 1.91
C SER A 127 19.25 25.22 2.89
N ASP A 128 18.89 26.49 3.05
CA ASP A 128 19.44 27.39 4.07
C ASP A 128 18.74 27.26 5.43
N SER A 129 17.73 26.38 5.51
CA SER A 129 16.88 26.28 6.68
C SER A 129 17.61 25.58 7.82
N ALA A 130 17.66 26.24 8.98
CA ALA A 130 18.11 25.61 10.22
C ALA A 130 17.12 24.49 10.58
N VAL A 131 17.55 23.24 10.43
CA VAL A 131 16.76 22.08 10.84
C VAL A 131 16.99 21.86 12.32
N LEU A 132 15.96 22.05 13.15
CA LEU A 132 16.03 21.90 14.61
C LEU A 132 16.58 20.53 15.08
N ALA A 133 16.53 19.52 14.20
CA ALA A 133 16.98 18.16 14.48
C ALA A 133 18.46 17.88 14.12
N LEU A 134 19.17 18.81 13.45
CA LEU A 134 20.56 18.64 13.03
C LEU A 134 21.44 19.74 13.63
N PRO A 135 22.60 19.42 14.21
CA PRO A 135 23.42 20.38 14.94
C PRO A 135 24.03 21.48 14.05
N ALA A 136 24.23 21.20 12.75
CA ALA A 136 24.81 22.14 11.79
C ALA A 136 24.12 22.08 10.41
N GLY A 137 22.81 21.82 10.37
CA GLY A 137 22.02 21.78 9.13
C GLY A 137 22.37 20.63 8.19
N TRP A 138 21.90 20.72 6.94
CA TRP A 138 22.02 19.64 5.94
C TRP A 138 23.44 19.36 5.45
N GLY A 139 24.34 20.35 5.49
CA GLY A 139 25.72 20.21 5.02
C GLY A 139 26.78 20.13 6.11
N GLY A 140 26.37 20.21 7.39
CA GLY A 140 27.32 20.37 8.49
C GLY A 140 28.14 21.66 8.40
N VAL A 141 29.09 21.82 9.32
CA VAL A 141 30.00 22.98 9.38
C VAL A 141 30.86 23.08 8.12
N ILE A 142 31.28 21.94 7.55
CA ILE A 142 32.09 21.90 6.31
C ILE A 142 31.29 22.51 5.15
N GLY A 143 30.06 22.06 4.93
CA GLY A 143 29.21 22.58 3.86
C GLY A 143 28.85 24.05 4.06
N LEU A 144 28.45 24.43 5.28
CA LEU A 144 28.08 25.81 5.63
C LEU A 144 29.23 26.79 5.42
N SER A 145 30.45 26.42 5.81
CA SER A 145 31.63 27.26 5.63
C SER A 145 31.94 27.50 4.15
N VAL A 146 31.83 26.45 3.31
CA VAL A 146 32.06 26.56 1.87
C VAL A 146 30.97 27.39 1.20
N VAL A 147 29.70 27.16 1.52
CA VAL A 147 28.58 27.95 0.97
C VAL A 147 28.72 29.42 1.31
N ASN A 148 29.06 29.77 2.56
CA ASN A 148 29.22 31.15 2.98
C ASN A 148 30.34 31.86 2.20
N VAL A 149 31.49 31.20 2.00
CA VAL A 149 32.60 31.76 1.21
C VAL A 149 32.21 31.92 -0.26
N VAL A 150 31.53 30.92 -0.85
CA VAL A 150 31.09 30.96 -2.25
C VAL A 150 30.06 32.06 -2.47
N ARG A 151 29.05 32.17 -1.61
CA ARG A 151 28.03 33.21 -1.71
C ARG A 151 28.62 34.60 -1.49
N TRP A 152 29.54 34.76 -0.55
CA TRP A 152 30.28 36.01 -0.37
C TRP A 152 31.06 36.38 -1.64
N ALA A 153 31.76 35.44 -2.26
CA ALA A 153 32.50 35.68 -3.50
C ALA A 153 31.57 36.03 -4.68
N LEU A 154 30.43 35.34 -4.82
CA LEU A 154 29.43 35.65 -5.84
C LEU A 154 28.75 37.00 -5.59
N ALA A 155 28.58 37.41 -4.33
CA ALA A 155 27.98 38.69 -3.95
C ALA A 155 28.84 39.89 -4.39
N LEU A 156 30.14 39.71 -4.62
CA LEU A 156 31.03 40.74 -5.19
C LEU A 156 30.59 41.18 -6.61
N SER A 157 29.78 40.38 -7.31
CA SER A 157 29.24 40.72 -8.63
C SER A 157 28.13 41.79 -8.60
N GLY A 158 27.53 42.05 -7.44
CA GLY A 158 26.45 43.03 -7.28
C GLY A 158 25.10 42.66 -7.92
N GLN A 159 24.99 41.50 -8.59
CA GLN A 159 23.76 41.06 -9.28
C GLN A 159 23.12 39.86 -8.55
N PRO A 160 21.88 39.99 -8.04
CA PRO A 160 21.19 38.90 -7.33
C PRO A 160 20.99 37.62 -8.16
N ALA A 161 20.83 37.77 -9.48
CA ALA A 161 20.70 36.64 -10.42
C ALA A 161 21.99 35.81 -10.51
N VAL A 162 23.16 36.44 -10.46
CA VAL A 162 24.46 35.74 -10.50
C VAL A 162 24.70 34.98 -9.21
N VAL A 163 24.29 35.54 -8.07
CA VAL A 163 24.39 34.86 -6.77
C VAL A 163 23.52 33.61 -6.71
N THR A 164 22.28 33.69 -7.17
CA THR A 164 21.32 32.57 -7.14
C THR A 164 21.69 31.48 -8.13
N TRP A 165 21.82 31.80 -9.41
CA TRP A 165 22.17 30.81 -10.44
C TRP A 165 23.61 30.29 -10.31
N GLY A 166 24.55 31.13 -9.87
CA GLY A 166 25.92 30.72 -9.57
C GLY A 166 25.99 29.74 -8.40
N SER A 167 25.20 29.96 -7.35
CA SER A 167 25.10 29.03 -6.21
C SER A 167 24.53 27.68 -6.62
N VAL A 168 23.49 27.66 -7.48
CA VAL A 168 22.93 26.41 -8.02
C VAL A 168 23.94 25.66 -8.88
N GLY A 169 24.64 26.37 -9.78
CA GLY A 169 25.66 25.75 -10.65
C GLY A 169 26.82 25.15 -9.86
N ILE A 170 27.33 25.87 -8.86
CA ILE A 170 28.42 25.38 -7.99
C ILE A 170 27.94 24.22 -7.11
N GLY A 171 26.73 24.30 -6.56
CA GLY A 171 26.12 23.20 -5.80
C GLY A 171 25.99 21.92 -6.62
N LEU A 172 25.55 22.02 -7.88
CA LEU A 172 25.46 20.88 -8.80
C LEU A 172 26.84 20.30 -9.13
N ALA A 173 27.86 21.13 -9.33
CA ALA A 173 29.24 20.68 -9.54
C ALA A 173 29.77 19.89 -8.34
N PHE A 174 29.50 20.36 -7.12
CA PHE A 174 29.83 19.62 -5.89
C PHE A 174 29.07 18.29 -5.78
N ALA A 175 27.78 18.24 -6.16
CA ALA A 175 27.00 17.00 -6.15
C ALA A 175 27.57 15.96 -7.12
N ILE A 176 27.86 16.37 -8.37
CA ILE A 176 28.43 15.50 -9.41
C ILE A 176 29.83 15.02 -9.00
N GLY A 177 30.70 15.93 -8.56
CA GLY A 177 32.06 15.60 -8.12
C GLY A 177 32.06 14.68 -6.89
N GLY A 178 31.18 14.94 -5.93
CA GLY A 178 30.99 14.12 -4.73
C GLY A 178 30.49 12.72 -5.04
N ALA A 179 29.44 12.59 -5.88
CA ALA A 179 28.90 11.31 -6.30
C ALA A 179 29.94 10.49 -7.11
N PHE A 180 30.69 11.14 -8.00
CA PHE A 180 31.74 10.50 -8.79
C PHE A 180 32.89 9.98 -7.92
N LEU A 181 33.42 10.82 -7.01
CA LEU A 181 34.51 10.41 -6.12
C LEU A 181 34.07 9.36 -5.11
N TRP A 182 32.86 9.47 -4.57
CA TRP A 182 32.29 8.47 -3.68
C TRP A 182 32.04 7.13 -4.40
N GLY A 183 31.44 7.14 -5.59
CA GLY A 183 31.24 5.93 -6.39
C GLY A 183 32.56 5.23 -6.75
N ARG A 184 33.58 6.01 -7.15
CA ARG A 184 34.94 5.50 -7.39
C ARG A 184 35.60 4.97 -6.12
N SER A 185 35.28 5.53 -4.96
CA SER A 185 35.79 5.07 -3.67
C SER A 185 35.30 3.67 -3.32
N LEU A 186 34.08 3.29 -3.72
CA LEU A 186 33.55 1.96 -3.41
C LEU A 186 34.08 0.86 -4.33
N GLU A 187 34.99 1.21 -5.27
CA GLU A 187 35.44 0.34 -6.37
C GLU A 187 34.24 -0.27 -7.14
N LEU A 188 33.12 0.44 -7.15
CA LEU A 188 32.02 0.19 -8.06
C LEU A 188 32.49 0.67 -9.43
N ASP A 189 33.16 -0.19 -10.19
CA ASP A 189 33.41 0.01 -11.63
C ASP A 189 32.09 -0.03 -12.39
N LEU A 190 31.27 1.01 -12.19
CA LEU A 190 30.05 1.31 -12.91
C LEU A 190 30.36 1.82 -14.33
N ALA A 191 31.56 2.39 -14.54
CA ALA A 191 31.97 2.93 -15.83
C ALA A 191 32.49 1.86 -16.80
N GLU A 192 33.33 0.92 -16.37
CA GLU A 192 33.92 -0.06 -17.30
C GLU A 192 32.94 -1.14 -17.77
N ARG A 193 31.97 -1.52 -16.92
CA ARG A 193 30.98 -2.56 -17.27
C ARG A 193 29.87 -2.07 -18.20
N GLY A 194 29.58 -0.76 -18.19
CA GLY A 194 28.63 -0.14 -19.11
C GLY A 194 29.23 0.14 -20.49
N LEU A 195 30.45 0.69 -20.52
CA LEU A 195 31.17 1.00 -21.76
C LEU A 195 31.62 -0.27 -22.52
N ALA A 196 32.02 -1.35 -21.84
CA ALA A 196 32.37 -2.61 -22.51
C ALA A 196 31.17 -3.28 -23.21
N ARG A 197 29.95 -3.11 -22.70
CA ARG A 197 28.72 -3.62 -23.34
C ARG A 197 28.28 -2.74 -24.51
N LEU A 198 28.47 -1.42 -24.41
CA LEU A 198 28.24 -0.52 -25.55
C LEU A 198 29.29 -0.69 -26.65
N ARG A 199 30.57 -0.92 -26.30
CA ARG A 199 31.63 -1.17 -27.29
C ARG A 199 31.47 -2.51 -28.00
N ARG A 200 30.98 -3.56 -27.32
CA ARG A 200 30.62 -4.83 -27.99
C ARG A 200 29.39 -4.68 -28.88
N ARG A 201 28.36 -3.97 -28.42
CA ARG A 201 27.17 -3.68 -29.25
C ARG A 201 27.41 -2.73 -30.43
N ARG A 202 28.51 -1.97 -30.42
CA ARG A 202 28.89 -1.05 -31.50
C ARG A 202 30.01 -1.59 -32.39
N ALA A 203 30.71 -2.64 -31.96
CA ALA A 203 31.64 -3.41 -32.79
C ALA A 203 30.92 -4.46 -33.65
N ASP A 204 29.74 -4.94 -33.22
CA ASP A 204 28.90 -5.88 -33.99
C ASP A 204 27.94 -5.21 -35.00
N ALA A 205 27.90 -3.87 -35.07
CA ALA A 205 26.82 -3.14 -35.78
C ALA A 205 27.29 -2.23 -36.93
N SER A 206 28.57 -2.24 -37.31
CA SER A 206 29.05 -1.47 -38.46
C SER A 206 30.34 -2.10 -38.99
N GLY A 207 30.18 -3.08 -39.87
CA GLY A 207 31.16 -3.43 -40.89
C GLY A 207 31.09 -2.44 -42.07
N ASP A 208 32.05 -2.61 -42.97
CA ASP A 208 32.37 -1.87 -44.21
C ASP A 208 33.31 -0.67 -44.01
N GLU A 209 34.43 -0.52 -44.71
CA GLU A 209 35.10 -1.24 -45.82
C GLU A 209 36.57 -0.74 -45.82
N ALA A 210 37.55 -1.65 -45.87
CA ALA A 210 38.54 -1.86 -46.94
C ALA A 210 39.40 -0.65 -47.38
N ASP A 211 40.72 -0.74 -47.18
CA ASP A 211 41.68 -0.74 -48.30
C ASP A 211 43.11 -1.18 -47.90
N GLY A 212 43.71 -2.08 -48.71
CA GLY A 212 45.16 -2.18 -48.93
C GLY A 212 45.98 -3.29 -48.25
N MET A 213 45.94 -4.50 -48.83
CA MET A 213 46.83 -5.68 -48.64
C MET A 213 48.34 -5.41 -48.86
N PRO A 214 49.31 -6.38 -48.68
CA PRO A 214 49.20 -7.87 -48.56
C PRO A 214 49.93 -8.43 -47.30
N TRP A 215 49.91 -9.73 -46.95
CA TRP A 215 50.67 -10.86 -47.52
C TRP A 215 50.21 -12.20 -46.91
N ASP A 216 50.23 -13.23 -47.77
CA ASP A 216 50.45 -14.69 -47.59
C ASP A 216 49.60 -15.47 -46.56
N ASP A 217 49.10 -16.67 -46.82
CA ASP A 217 49.02 -17.56 -47.99
C ASP A 217 48.03 -18.67 -47.60
N GLU A 218 47.20 -19.08 -48.56
CA GLU A 218 46.80 -20.48 -48.89
C GLU A 218 46.63 -21.47 -47.70
N ASP A 219 45.48 -22.04 -47.38
CA ASP A 219 44.43 -22.61 -48.24
C ASP A 219 43.12 -22.75 -47.44
N GLU A 220 42.04 -22.15 -47.94
CA GLU A 220 40.68 -22.60 -47.66
C GLU A 220 39.91 -22.63 -48.99
N SER A 221 39.81 -23.82 -49.59
CA SER A 221 38.80 -24.10 -50.61
C SER A 221 38.30 -25.52 -50.44
N LEU A 222 37.11 -25.66 -49.87
CA LEU A 222 36.10 -26.69 -50.15
C LEU A 222 35.00 -26.60 -49.08
N TYR A 223 34.12 -25.61 -49.20
CA TYR A 223 32.74 -25.77 -48.74
C TYR A 223 31.90 -26.09 -49.96
N ALA A 224 31.53 -27.36 -50.07
CA ALA A 224 30.33 -27.78 -50.77
C ALA A 224 29.35 -28.25 -49.70
N ASP A 225 28.12 -27.77 -49.85
CA ASP A 225 26.91 -28.01 -49.09
C ASP A 225 26.80 -29.37 -48.39
N GLU A 226 26.40 -29.35 -47.12
CA GLU A 226 25.57 -30.42 -46.54
C GLU A 226 24.71 -29.86 -45.39
N GLU A 227 23.40 -29.98 -45.59
CA GLU A 227 22.35 -29.77 -44.58
C GLU A 227 22.47 -30.84 -43.49
N GLU A 228 22.62 -30.44 -42.22
CA GLU A 228 22.39 -31.35 -41.09
C GLU A 228 21.53 -30.67 -40.00
N ASP A 229 20.31 -31.20 -39.90
CA ASP A 229 19.43 -31.35 -38.74
C ASP A 229 19.76 -30.55 -37.46
N GLU A 230 19.03 -29.45 -37.26
CA GLU A 230 18.92 -28.81 -35.94
C GLU A 230 18.13 -29.70 -34.97
N GLU A 231 18.82 -30.46 -34.12
CA GLU A 231 18.20 -31.01 -32.91
C GLU A 231 17.86 -29.90 -31.90
N PRO A 232 16.63 -29.85 -31.36
CA PRO A 232 16.26 -28.84 -30.37
C PRO A 232 17.02 -29.08 -29.06
N LEU A 233 17.75 -28.06 -28.59
CA LEU A 233 18.43 -28.05 -27.29
C LEU A 233 17.43 -28.24 -26.13
N THR A 234 17.21 -29.49 -25.72
CA THR A 234 16.47 -29.82 -24.51
C THR A 234 17.36 -29.57 -23.29
N LEU A 235 17.03 -28.55 -22.50
CA LEU A 235 17.59 -28.36 -21.16
C LEU A 235 17.13 -29.52 -20.26
N ALA A 236 17.95 -30.56 -20.14
CA ALA A 236 17.68 -31.70 -19.28
C ALA A 236 17.62 -31.25 -17.81
N ARG A 237 16.39 -31.24 -17.25
CA ARG A 237 16.15 -31.17 -15.80
C ARG A 237 16.94 -32.31 -15.13
N LYS A 238 17.74 -31.96 -14.12
CA LYS A 238 18.46 -32.94 -13.30
C LYS A 238 17.44 -33.88 -12.64
N ALA A 239 17.41 -35.14 -13.08
CA ALA A 239 16.55 -36.16 -12.49
C ALA A 239 17.04 -36.45 -11.06
N VAL A 240 16.21 -36.12 -10.08
CA VAL A 240 16.42 -36.51 -8.68
C VAL A 240 15.86 -37.94 -8.53
N PRO A 241 16.61 -38.89 -7.95
CA PRO A 241 16.10 -40.25 -7.74
C PRO A 241 14.86 -40.21 -6.85
N VAL A 242 13.74 -40.68 -7.39
CA VAL A 242 12.44 -40.78 -6.71
C VAL A 242 12.50 -42.00 -5.79
N ARG A 243 12.17 -41.84 -4.50
CA ARG A 243 11.91 -42.98 -3.60
C ARG A 243 10.53 -43.54 -3.95
N GLU A 244 10.47 -44.76 -4.47
CA GLU A 244 9.25 -45.37 -5.04
C GLU A 244 8.24 -45.91 -3.99
N ASP A 245 8.57 -45.90 -2.70
CA ASP A 245 7.77 -46.61 -1.67
C ASP A 245 6.55 -45.83 -1.10
N ARG A 246 6.12 -44.72 -1.71
CA ARG A 246 4.98 -43.93 -1.22
C ARG A 246 3.79 -43.99 -2.18
N PRO A 247 2.55 -44.15 -1.68
CA PRO A 247 1.35 -44.14 -2.54
C PRO A 247 1.28 -42.85 -3.37
N ALA A 248 0.82 -42.95 -4.61
CA ALA A 248 0.64 -41.81 -5.50
C ALA A 248 -0.46 -40.88 -4.98
N PRO A 249 -0.31 -39.55 -5.12
CA PRO A 249 -1.35 -38.60 -4.70
C PRO A 249 -2.62 -38.78 -5.53
N VAL A 250 -3.78 -38.56 -4.90
CA VAL A 250 -5.06 -38.53 -5.61
C VAL A 250 -5.14 -37.23 -6.41
N ILE A 251 -5.18 -37.32 -7.74
CA ILE A 251 -5.34 -36.16 -8.62
C ILE A 251 -6.84 -35.97 -8.86
N ALA A 252 -7.39 -34.88 -8.31
CA ALA A 252 -8.79 -34.52 -8.49
C ALA A 252 -9.06 -34.12 -9.94
N ASP A 253 -10.20 -34.54 -10.47
CA ASP A 253 -10.65 -34.08 -11.78
C ASP A 253 -11.11 -32.62 -11.70
N ARG A 254 -10.87 -31.86 -12.78
CA ARG A 254 -11.22 -30.45 -12.85
C ARG A 254 -12.71 -30.27 -13.15
N GLN A 255 -13.39 -29.43 -12.37
CA GLN A 255 -14.72 -28.95 -12.75
C GLN A 255 -14.59 -27.94 -13.91
N LEU A 256 -15.35 -28.19 -14.98
CA LEU A 256 -15.38 -27.36 -16.18
C LEU A 256 -16.08 -26.02 -15.93
N ALA A 257 -16.09 -25.16 -16.96
CA ALA A 257 -16.73 -23.85 -16.97
C ALA A 257 -18.11 -23.86 -16.27
N PRO A 258 -18.48 -22.75 -15.57
CA PRO A 258 -19.77 -22.64 -14.90
C PRO A 258 -20.92 -22.98 -15.86
N ALA A 259 -21.92 -23.68 -15.36
CA ALA A 259 -23.10 -23.98 -16.16
C ALA A 259 -23.72 -22.67 -16.69
N PRO A 260 -23.92 -22.53 -18.01
CA PRO A 260 -24.51 -21.33 -18.58
C PRO A 260 -25.93 -21.18 -18.07
N ALA A 261 -26.32 -19.95 -17.77
CA ALA A 261 -27.65 -19.65 -17.31
C ALA A 261 -28.67 -20.02 -18.38
N ARG A 262 -29.76 -20.71 -18.00
CA ARG A 262 -30.89 -20.85 -18.93
C ARG A 262 -31.44 -19.46 -19.24
N PRO A 263 -31.65 -19.10 -20.53
CA PRO A 263 -32.19 -17.80 -20.88
C PRO A 263 -33.56 -17.65 -20.22
N LYS A 264 -33.66 -16.75 -19.24
CA LYS A 264 -34.95 -16.30 -18.72
C LYS A 264 -35.57 -15.44 -19.82
N ALA A 265 -36.80 -15.76 -20.22
CA ALA A 265 -37.53 -14.95 -21.19
C ALA A 265 -37.44 -13.47 -20.74
N SER A 266 -36.97 -12.62 -21.65
CA SER A 266 -36.66 -11.22 -21.38
C SER A 266 -37.78 -10.55 -20.60
N ALA A 267 -37.38 -9.87 -19.52
CA ALA A 267 -38.20 -8.91 -18.80
C ALA A 267 -38.88 -7.93 -19.76
N ASP A 268 -40.03 -7.40 -19.35
CA ASP A 268 -40.86 -6.41 -20.04
C ASP A 268 -40.07 -5.53 -21.02
N ARG A 269 -40.32 -5.68 -22.32
CA ARG A 269 -39.72 -4.80 -23.35
C ARG A 269 -40.14 -3.34 -23.18
N ASP A 270 -41.23 -3.12 -22.44
CA ASP A 270 -41.81 -1.83 -22.11
C ASP A 270 -41.25 -1.22 -20.80
N ALA A 271 -40.27 -1.87 -20.15
CA ALA A 271 -39.61 -1.31 -18.98
C ALA A 271 -38.81 -0.04 -19.35
N PRO A 272 -38.76 1.00 -18.48
CA PRO A 272 -38.09 2.27 -18.78
C PRO A 272 -36.57 2.12 -19.02
N TYR A 273 -35.97 1.07 -18.47
CA TYR A 273 -34.56 0.72 -18.65
C TYR A 273 -34.39 -0.75 -19.01
N GLN A 274 -33.54 -1.01 -20.00
CA GLN A 274 -33.13 -2.34 -20.45
C GLN A 274 -31.72 -2.66 -19.95
N LEU A 275 -31.59 -3.82 -19.30
CA LEU A 275 -30.29 -4.30 -18.82
C LEU A 275 -29.33 -4.60 -19.98
N PRO A 276 -28.01 -4.44 -19.79
CA PRO A 276 -27.01 -4.74 -20.81
C PRO A 276 -27.06 -6.21 -21.28
N GLY A 277 -26.90 -6.44 -22.58
CA GLY A 277 -26.77 -7.77 -23.18
C GLY A 277 -25.35 -8.35 -23.05
N LEU A 278 -25.23 -9.67 -23.12
CA LEU A 278 -23.92 -10.36 -23.04
C LEU A 278 -23.01 -10.05 -24.25
N ASP A 279 -23.58 -9.61 -25.37
CA ASP A 279 -22.90 -9.22 -26.61
C ASP A 279 -22.00 -7.98 -26.44
N LEU A 280 -22.22 -7.19 -25.38
CA LEU A 280 -21.35 -6.08 -25.01
C LEU A 280 -20.04 -6.54 -24.36
N LEU A 281 -19.93 -7.82 -23.99
CA LEU A 281 -18.68 -8.42 -23.48
C LEU A 281 -18.07 -9.35 -24.53
N THR A 282 -16.75 -9.48 -24.46
CA THR A 282 -15.97 -10.35 -25.32
C THR A 282 -16.14 -11.80 -24.85
N PRO A 283 -16.60 -12.71 -25.72
CA PRO A 283 -16.75 -14.12 -25.36
C PRO A 283 -15.43 -14.71 -24.86
N SER A 284 -15.51 -15.53 -23.81
CA SER A 284 -14.35 -16.24 -23.29
C SER A 284 -13.80 -17.20 -24.36
N PRO A 285 -12.46 -17.28 -24.56
CA PRO A 285 -11.87 -18.29 -25.40
C PRO A 285 -12.34 -19.69 -24.95
N PRO A 286 -12.52 -20.65 -25.88
CA PRO A 286 -12.85 -22.02 -25.49
C PRO A 286 -11.81 -22.51 -24.50
N SER A 287 -12.26 -22.97 -23.31
CA SER A 287 -11.36 -23.45 -22.27
C SER A 287 -10.41 -24.47 -22.90
N SER A 288 -9.10 -24.29 -22.69
CA SER A 288 -8.12 -25.31 -23.04
C SER A 288 -8.34 -26.49 -22.11
N ALA A 289 -9.32 -27.33 -22.45
CA ALA A 289 -9.50 -28.67 -21.93
C ALA A 289 -8.36 -29.58 -22.39
N GLY A 290 -7.12 -29.08 -22.40
CA GLY A 290 -5.95 -29.91 -22.54
C GLY A 290 -6.02 -30.95 -21.44
N ALA A 291 -5.96 -32.22 -21.84
CA ALA A 291 -5.93 -33.35 -20.92
C ALA A 291 -4.90 -33.04 -19.83
N ILE A 292 -5.36 -32.93 -18.59
CA ILE A 292 -4.50 -32.67 -17.46
C ILE A 292 -3.47 -33.78 -17.45
N ASP A 293 -2.19 -33.43 -17.66
CA ASP A 293 -1.10 -34.40 -17.63
C ASP A 293 -0.91 -34.88 -16.19
N LYS A 294 -1.65 -35.94 -15.83
CA LYS A 294 -1.62 -36.55 -14.50
C LYS A 294 -0.20 -36.99 -14.14
N ALA A 295 0.58 -37.46 -15.11
CA ALA A 295 1.97 -37.87 -14.89
C ALA A 295 2.87 -36.66 -14.60
N ALA A 296 2.67 -35.51 -15.26
CA ALA A 296 3.40 -34.28 -14.92
C ALA A 296 3.06 -33.76 -13.52
N LEU A 297 1.78 -33.80 -13.13
CA LEU A 297 1.35 -33.40 -11.78
C LEU A 297 1.95 -34.31 -10.71
N GLU A 298 1.98 -35.63 -10.94
CA GLU A 298 2.62 -36.57 -10.02
C GLU A 298 4.13 -36.32 -9.92
N ARG A 299 4.84 -36.13 -11.03
CA ARG A 299 6.27 -35.76 -11.02
C ARG A 299 6.53 -34.47 -10.26
N ASN A 300 5.68 -33.46 -10.43
CA ASN A 300 5.79 -32.20 -9.69
C ASN A 300 5.50 -32.39 -8.19
N ALA A 301 4.53 -33.22 -7.81
CA ALA A 301 4.25 -33.57 -6.41
C ALA A 301 5.47 -34.26 -5.76
N ARG A 302 6.10 -35.22 -6.44
CA ARG A 302 7.34 -35.87 -5.96
C ARG A 302 8.50 -34.91 -5.83
N LEU A 303 8.66 -33.99 -6.79
CA LEU A 303 9.66 -32.94 -6.71
C LEU A 303 9.42 -32.04 -5.48
N LEU A 304 8.16 -31.66 -5.23
CA LEU A 304 7.79 -30.86 -4.07
C LEU A 304 8.10 -31.59 -2.75
N GLU A 305 7.81 -32.89 -2.66
CA GLU A 305 8.18 -33.71 -1.50
C GLU A 305 9.69 -33.69 -1.25
N ASN A 306 10.51 -33.88 -2.29
CA ASN A 306 11.98 -33.84 -2.18
C ASN A 306 12.48 -32.47 -1.72
N VAL A 307 11.94 -31.39 -2.28
CA VAL A 307 12.28 -30.02 -1.87
C VAL A 307 11.96 -29.80 -0.40
N LEU A 308 10.79 -30.25 0.08
CA LEU A 308 10.43 -30.14 1.49
C LEU A 308 11.38 -30.96 2.39
N ASP A 309 11.78 -32.15 1.96
CA ASP A 309 12.70 -33.03 2.69
C ASP A 309 14.10 -32.39 2.84
N ASP A 310 14.59 -31.67 1.83
CA ASP A 310 15.85 -30.91 1.89
C ASP A 310 15.84 -29.84 3.00
N PHE A 311 14.68 -29.23 3.28
CA PHE A 311 14.48 -28.31 4.40
C PHE A 311 14.08 -28.99 5.71
N ARG A 312 14.21 -30.33 5.76
CA ARG A 312 13.84 -31.19 6.90
C ARG A 312 12.37 -31.00 7.30
N VAL A 313 11.51 -30.81 6.31
CA VAL A 313 10.04 -30.81 6.46
C VAL A 313 9.54 -32.11 5.85
N GLN A 314 9.35 -33.11 6.71
CA GLN A 314 8.83 -34.40 6.30
C GLN A 314 7.31 -34.34 6.17
N GLY A 315 6.80 -34.93 5.10
CA GLY A 315 5.38 -35.06 4.81
C GLY A 315 5.15 -35.77 3.48
N ALA A 316 3.89 -36.00 3.15
CA ALA A 316 3.46 -36.56 1.88
C ALA A 316 2.41 -35.66 1.22
N ILE A 317 2.44 -35.57 -0.10
CA ILE A 317 1.36 -34.94 -0.86
C ILE A 317 0.24 -35.98 -1.02
N VAL A 318 -0.92 -35.71 -0.43
CA VAL A 318 -2.05 -36.65 -0.44
C VAL A 318 -3.00 -36.41 -1.60
N GLU A 319 -3.18 -35.16 -1.98
CA GLU A 319 -4.16 -34.73 -2.98
C GLU A 319 -3.59 -33.59 -3.85
N VAL A 320 -3.86 -33.63 -5.15
CA VAL A 320 -3.51 -32.57 -6.10
C VAL A 320 -4.78 -32.08 -6.77
N ARG A 321 -5.06 -30.78 -6.65
CA ARG A 321 -6.24 -30.12 -7.23
C ARG A 321 -5.81 -29.09 -8.28
N PRO A 322 -5.85 -29.45 -9.57
CA PRO A 322 -5.52 -28.52 -10.65
C PRO A 322 -6.63 -27.49 -10.86
N GLY A 323 -6.25 -26.21 -10.88
CA GLY A 323 -7.14 -25.07 -11.10
C GLY A 323 -6.83 -24.31 -12.40
N PRO A 324 -7.54 -23.20 -12.68
CA PRO A 324 -7.30 -22.40 -13.90
C PRO A 324 -5.97 -21.63 -13.88
N VAL A 325 -5.57 -21.09 -12.72
CA VAL A 325 -4.36 -20.25 -12.60
C VAL A 325 -3.27 -20.94 -11.79
N VAL A 326 -3.66 -21.68 -10.74
CA VAL A 326 -2.75 -22.39 -9.84
C VAL A 326 -3.19 -23.85 -9.68
N THR A 327 -2.26 -24.70 -9.27
CA THR A 327 -2.52 -26.06 -8.80
C THR A 327 -2.25 -26.12 -7.31
N MET A 328 -3.19 -26.66 -6.55
CA MET A 328 -3.05 -26.85 -5.11
C MET A 328 -2.56 -28.27 -4.81
N TYR A 329 -1.46 -28.38 -4.08
CA TYR A 329 -0.89 -29.62 -3.57
C TYR A 329 -1.16 -29.68 -2.07
N GLU A 330 -1.88 -30.68 -1.61
CA GLU A 330 -2.20 -30.84 -0.19
C GLU A 330 -1.13 -31.67 0.50
N LEU A 331 -0.35 -31.02 1.35
CA LEU A 331 0.69 -31.64 2.16
C LEU A 331 0.10 -32.10 3.49
N GLU A 332 0.22 -33.39 3.79
CA GLU A 332 0.06 -33.93 5.12
C GLU A 332 1.44 -33.95 5.82
N PRO A 333 1.70 -33.03 6.77
CA PRO A 333 2.99 -32.97 7.45
C PRO A 333 3.14 -34.11 8.46
N ALA A 334 4.38 -34.59 8.64
CA ALA A 334 4.68 -35.57 9.67
C ALA A 334 4.40 -35.01 11.09
N PRO A 335 4.05 -35.88 12.07
CA PRO A 335 3.82 -35.46 13.45
C PRO A 335 4.96 -34.61 14.01
N GLY A 336 4.62 -33.48 14.63
CA GLY A 336 5.59 -32.55 15.23
C GLY A 336 6.09 -31.43 14.31
N ILE A 337 5.80 -31.47 13.00
CA ILE A 337 6.06 -30.35 12.09
C ILE A 337 5.00 -29.27 12.26
N LYS A 338 5.42 -28.06 12.66
CA LYS A 338 4.53 -26.90 12.81
C LYS A 338 4.18 -26.30 11.44
N ALA A 339 2.91 -25.93 11.24
CA ALA A 339 2.45 -25.29 10.00
C ALA A 339 3.26 -24.03 9.64
N ASN A 340 3.56 -23.17 10.63
CA ASN A 340 4.36 -21.96 10.43
C ASN A 340 5.75 -22.23 9.82
N ARG A 341 6.32 -23.41 10.06
CA ARG A 341 7.60 -23.81 9.46
C ARG A 341 7.47 -24.01 7.96
N VAL A 342 6.40 -24.65 7.51
CA VAL A 342 6.13 -24.87 6.08
C VAL A 342 5.79 -23.54 5.41
N ILE A 343 4.97 -22.71 6.07
CA ILE A 343 4.59 -21.37 5.56
C ILE A 343 5.82 -20.48 5.37
N ALA A 344 6.81 -20.56 6.27
CA ALA A 344 8.04 -19.79 6.17
C ALA A 344 8.93 -20.20 4.98
N LEU A 345 8.74 -21.40 4.42
CA LEU A 345 9.50 -21.91 3.27
C LEU A 345 8.90 -21.52 1.92
N ALA A 346 7.83 -20.73 1.87
CA ALA A 346 7.15 -20.37 0.61
C ALA A 346 8.11 -19.84 -0.47
N ASP A 347 9.02 -18.92 -0.13
CA ASP A 347 9.99 -18.34 -1.07
C ASP A 347 11.04 -19.37 -1.53
N ASP A 348 11.45 -20.27 -0.63
CA ASP A 348 12.37 -21.36 -0.93
C ASP A 348 11.73 -22.43 -1.81
N ILE A 349 10.46 -22.78 -1.56
CA ILE A 349 9.67 -23.68 -2.40
C ILE A 349 9.54 -23.08 -3.79
N ALA A 350 9.16 -21.81 -3.91
CA ALA A 350 9.03 -21.14 -5.20
C ALA A 350 10.34 -21.21 -6.00
N ARG A 351 11.47 -20.89 -5.36
CA ARG A 351 12.79 -20.93 -5.97
C ARG A 351 13.18 -22.33 -6.46
N ASN A 352 13.02 -23.37 -5.64
CA ASN A 352 13.40 -24.72 -6.00
C ASN A 352 12.46 -25.35 -7.04
N MET A 353 11.17 -24.99 -6.99
CA MET A 353 10.17 -25.43 -7.97
C MET A 353 10.24 -24.64 -9.29
N SER A 354 11.12 -23.64 -9.40
CA SER A 354 11.20 -22.72 -10.55
C SER A 354 9.87 -22.00 -10.82
N ALA A 355 9.14 -21.66 -9.76
CA ALA A 355 7.88 -20.94 -9.80
C ALA A 355 8.09 -19.46 -9.47
N ILE A 356 7.23 -18.59 -10.01
CA ILE A 356 7.26 -17.14 -9.74
C ILE A 356 6.98 -16.85 -8.26
N SER A 357 6.01 -17.55 -7.68
CA SER A 357 5.72 -17.53 -6.26
C SER A 357 5.09 -18.87 -5.85
N ALA A 358 5.08 -19.15 -4.55
CA ALA A 358 4.33 -20.24 -3.97
C ALA A 358 3.53 -19.69 -2.80
N ARG A 359 2.24 -20.03 -2.71
CA ARG A 359 1.41 -19.68 -1.55
C ARG A 359 1.25 -20.90 -0.68
N VAL A 360 1.47 -20.74 0.62
CA VAL A 360 1.36 -21.83 1.60
C VAL A 360 0.39 -21.40 2.68
N ALA A 361 -0.72 -22.13 2.80
CA ALA A 361 -1.78 -21.81 3.75
C ALA A 361 -2.38 -23.08 4.37
N VAL A 362 -2.91 -22.95 5.58
CA VAL A 362 -3.68 -24.02 6.22
C VAL A 362 -5.06 -24.11 5.59
N ILE A 363 -5.60 -25.33 5.43
CA ILE A 363 -6.95 -25.55 4.90
C ILE A 363 -7.92 -25.70 6.09
N PRO A 364 -8.89 -24.79 6.29
CA PRO A 364 -9.84 -24.90 7.39
C PRO A 364 -10.58 -26.24 7.39
N GLY A 365 -10.65 -26.89 8.54
CA GLY A 365 -11.38 -28.15 8.71
C GLY A 365 -10.65 -29.41 8.20
N ARG A 366 -9.41 -29.29 7.70
CA ARG A 366 -8.58 -30.43 7.30
C ARG A 366 -7.20 -30.38 7.99
N ASN A 367 -6.60 -31.55 8.23
CA ASN A 367 -5.24 -31.68 8.80
C ASN A 367 -4.13 -31.59 7.73
N VAL A 368 -4.32 -30.76 6.70
CA VAL A 368 -3.38 -30.60 5.59
C VAL A 368 -3.00 -29.15 5.39
N ILE A 369 -1.85 -28.93 4.78
CA ILE A 369 -1.32 -27.63 4.39
C ILE A 369 -1.39 -27.54 2.86
N GLY A 370 -2.12 -26.55 2.35
CA GLY A 370 -2.19 -26.30 0.91
C GLY A 370 -0.95 -25.55 0.44
N ILE A 371 -0.27 -26.12 -0.55
CA ILE A 371 0.82 -25.48 -1.29
C ILE A 371 0.30 -25.19 -2.70
N GLU A 372 0.09 -23.92 -3.00
CA GLU A 372 -0.46 -23.46 -4.28
C GLU A 372 0.69 -22.99 -5.18
N LEU A 373 0.88 -23.67 -6.31
CA LEU A 373 1.90 -23.35 -7.31
C LEU A 373 1.25 -22.89 -8.61
N PRO A 374 1.78 -21.84 -9.27
CA PRO A 374 1.25 -21.35 -10.54
C PRO A 374 1.36 -22.40 -11.64
N ASN A 375 0.32 -22.48 -12.46
CA ASN A 375 0.35 -23.30 -13.67
C ASN A 375 1.31 -22.71 -14.70
N ALA A 376 1.91 -23.58 -15.53
CA ALA A 376 2.77 -23.16 -16.64
C ALA A 376 1.99 -22.35 -17.69
N LYS A 377 0.75 -22.76 -17.98
CA LYS A 377 -0.22 -22.00 -18.79
C LYS A 377 -1.36 -21.59 -17.86
N ARG A 378 -1.49 -20.28 -17.64
CA ARG A 378 -2.55 -19.71 -16.80
C ARG A 378 -3.74 -19.35 -17.68
N GLU A 379 -4.93 -19.77 -17.29
CA GLU A 379 -6.16 -19.39 -17.99
C GLU A 379 -6.65 -18.03 -17.51
N MET A 380 -7.05 -17.19 -18.46
CA MET A 380 -7.72 -15.92 -18.15
C MET A 380 -9.14 -16.21 -17.65
N VAL A 381 -9.54 -15.58 -16.55
CA VAL A 381 -10.93 -15.60 -16.09
C VAL A 381 -11.66 -14.47 -16.80
N SER A 382 -12.66 -14.77 -17.61
CA SER A 382 -13.42 -13.74 -18.36
C SER A 382 -14.66 -13.28 -17.58
N LEU A 383 -14.94 -11.97 -17.57
CA LEU A 383 -16.19 -11.45 -17.00
C LEU A 383 -17.43 -11.98 -17.74
N HIS A 384 -17.36 -12.09 -19.08
CA HIS A 384 -18.45 -12.63 -19.91
C HIS A 384 -18.93 -14.00 -19.40
N GLU A 385 -17.99 -14.90 -19.12
CA GLU A 385 -18.30 -16.25 -18.62
C GLU A 385 -19.03 -16.23 -17.27
N LEU A 386 -18.63 -15.32 -16.37
CA LEU A 386 -19.20 -15.24 -15.03
C LEU A 386 -20.56 -14.54 -15.03
N VAL A 387 -20.76 -13.50 -15.84
CA VAL A 387 -22.07 -12.86 -16.03
C VAL A 387 -23.06 -13.83 -16.66
N ALA A 388 -22.62 -14.67 -17.59
CA ALA A 388 -23.45 -15.71 -18.21
C ALA A 388 -23.73 -16.92 -17.29
N SER A 389 -23.11 -17.00 -16.11
CA SER A 389 -23.23 -18.17 -15.23
C SER A 389 -24.59 -18.27 -14.52
N GLN A 390 -25.08 -19.49 -14.32
CA GLN A 390 -26.30 -19.72 -13.53
C GLN A 390 -26.15 -19.18 -12.09
N SER A 391 -24.96 -19.27 -11.50
CA SER A 391 -24.66 -18.77 -10.15
C SER A 391 -24.92 -17.27 -10.01
N PHE A 392 -24.64 -16.48 -11.05
CA PHE A 392 -24.96 -15.05 -11.07
C PHE A 392 -26.44 -14.80 -11.40
N ALA A 393 -27.00 -15.54 -12.36
CA ALA A 393 -28.38 -15.34 -12.83
C ALA A 393 -29.46 -15.68 -11.78
N ASP A 394 -29.22 -16.68 -10.93
CA ASP A 394 -30.16 -17.15 -9.91
C ASP A 394 -29.98 -16.55 -8.53
N GLN A 395 -28.97 -15.70 -8.35
CA GLN A 395 -28.72 -15.11 -7.05
C GLN A 395 -29.85 -14.14 -6.69
N ALA A 396 -30.50 -14.40 -5.54
CA ALA A 396 -31.46 -13.51 -4.90
C ALA A 396 -30.77 -12.39 -4.08
N ALA A 397 -29.52 -12.07 -4.43
CA ALA A 397 -28.72 -11.04 -3.78
C ALA A 397 -29.25 -9.65 -4.11
N GLN A 398 -29.13 -8.71 -3.17
CA GLN A 398 -29.55 -7.32 -3.38
C GLN A 398 -28.50 -6.51 -4.14
N LEU A 399 -27.22 -6.77 -3.88
CA LEU A 399 -26.09 -6.11 -4.54
C LEU A 399 -25.05 -7.17 -4.94
N PRO A 400 -25.34 -8.00 -5.96
CA PRO A 400 -24.44 -9.07 -6.38
C PRO A 400 -23.19 -8.51 -7.05
N ILE A 401 -22.04 -8.99 -6.59
CA ILE A 401 -20.72 -8.61 -7.09
C ILE A 401 -19.96 -9.88 -7.47
N ILE A 402 -19.58 -9.99 -8.74
CA ILE A 402 -18.73 -11.07 -9.24
C ILE A 402 -17.30 -10.81 -8.77
N LEU A 403 -16.76 -11.73 -7.96
CA LEU A 403 -15.37 -11.66 -7.55
C LEU A 403 -14.45 -12.44 -8.49
N GLY A 404 -14.90 -13.53 -9.11
CA GLY A 404 -14.06 -14.29 -10.02
C GLY A 404 -14.26 -15.79 -9.92
N LYS A 405 -13.18 -16.56 -10.03
CA LYS A 405 -13.17 -18.01 -9.80
C LYS A 405 -12.31 -18.37 -8.60
N ASN A 406 -12.69 -19.37 -7.82
CA ASN A 406 -11.83 -19.90 -6.76
C ASN A 406 -10.66 -20.72 -7.36
N ILE A 407 -9.83 -21.31 -6.49
CA ILE A 407 -8.71 -22.17 -6.90
C ILE A 407 -9.17 -23.36 -7.76
N ALA A 408 -10.35 -23.93 -7.50
CA ALA A 408 -10.88 -25.06 -8.26
C ALA A 408 -11.50 -24.65 -9.61
N GLY A 409 -11.79 -23.36 -9.81
CA GLY A 409 -12.46 -22.84 -11.00
C GLY A 409 -13.94 -22.51 -10.81
N ASP A 410 -14.50 -22.70 -9.61
CA ASP A 410 -15.90 -22.39 -9.34
C ASP A 410 -16.14 -20.88 -9.31
N PRO A 411 -17.27 -20.38 -9.84
CA PRO A 411 -17.61 -18.97 -9.79
C PRO A 411 -17.85 -18.51 -8.35
N VAL A 412 -17.20 -17.40 -7.98
CA VAL A 412 -17.34 -16.74 -6.68
C VAL A 412 -18.09 -15.43 -6.88
N VAL A 413 -19.34 -15.41 -6.41
CA VAL A 413 -20.19 -14.21 -6.41
C VAL A 413 -20.55 -13.86 -4.97
N ALA A 414 -20.28 -12.62 -4.58
CA ALA A 414 -20.59 -12.09 -3.26
C ALA A 414 -21.83 -11.18 -3.31
N ASP A 415 -22.44 -10.90 -2.15
CA ASP A 415 -23.50 -9.90 -2.02
C ASP A 415 -23.01 -8.79 -1.08
N LEU A 416 -22.99 -7.55 -1.57
CA LEU A 416 -22.54 -6.39 -0.79
C LEU A 416 -23.54 -6.03 0.32
N ALA A 417 -24.84 -6.31 0.15
CA ALA A 417 -25.85 -5.89 1.13
C ALA A 417 -25.70 -6.52 2.54
N PRO A 418 -25.49 -7.84 2.70
CA PRO A 418 -25.20 -8.44 4.01
C PRO A 418 -23.78 -8.13 4.51
N MET A 419 -22.89 -7.69 3.62
CA MET A 419 -21.48 -7.36 3.86
C MET A 419 -21.25 -5.86 3.60
N PRO A 420 -21.82 -4.96 4.41
CA PRO A 420 -22.25 -3.64 3.94
C PRO A 420 -21.12 -2.75 3.43
N HIS A 421 -19.89 -3.02 3.84
CA HIS A 421 -18.74 -2.23 3.43
C HIS A 421 -17.54 -3.11 3.11
N LEU A 422 -16.89 -2.80 1.99
CA LEU A 422 -15.79 -3.54 1.40
C LEU A 422 -14.54 -2.65 1.35
N LEU A 423 -13.43 -3.18 1.88
CA LEU A 423 -12.10 -2.59 1.69
C LEU A 423 -11.35 -3.38 0.60
N VAL A 424 -10.89 -2.70 -0.44
CA VAL A 424 -10.11 -3.26 -1.54
C VAL A 424 -8.71 -2.64 -1.52
N ALA A 425 -7.65 -3.44 -1.57
CA ALA A 425 -6.30 -2.92 -1.62
C ALA A 425 -5.39 -3.76 -2.52
N GLY A 426 -4.36 -3.12 -3.09
CA GLY A 426 -3.38 -3.78 -3.93
C GLY A 426 -2.45 -2.79 -4.59
N THR A 427 -1.22 -3.21 -4.89
CA THR A 427 -0.24 -2.31 -5.55
C THR A 427 -0.61 -2.06 -7.01
N THR A 428 -0.04 -1.04 -7.64
CA THR A 428 -0.21 -0.79 -9.08
C THR A 428 0.12 -2.05 -9.89
N GLY A 429 -0.70 -2.35 -10.91
CA GLY A 429 -0.55 -3.55 -11.76
C GLY A 429 -0.99 -4.88 -11.12
N SER A 430 -1.45 -4.88 -9.86
CA SER A 430 -1.95 -6.08 -9.19
C SER A 430 -3.30 -6.58 -9.73
N GLY A 431 -4.06 -5.72 -10.42
CA GLY A 431 -5.41 -5.98 -10.91
C GLY A 431 -6.52 -5.30 -10.11
N LYS A 432 -6.19 -4.40 -9.16
CA LYS A 432 -7.16 -3.64 -8.35
C LYS A 432 -8.24 -2.95 -9.21
N SER A 433 -7.82 -2.14 -10.19
CA SER A 433 -8.75 -1.33 -10.99
C SER A 433 -9.65 -2.19 -11.90
N VAL A 434 -9.07 -3.19 -12.57
CA VAL A 434 -9.82 -4.18 -13.36
C VAL A 434 -10.82 -4.95 -12.49
N GLY A 435 -10.40 -5.35 -11.28
CA GLY A 435 -11.27 -5.98 -10.30
C GLY A 435 -12.41 -5.06 -9.87
N LEU A 436 -12.11 -3.79 -9.58
CA LEU A 436 -13.12 -2.78 -9.22
C LEU A 436 -14.14 -2.57 -10.35
N ASN A 437 -13.67 -2.48 -11.60
CA ASN A 437 -14.54 -2.43 -12.78
C ASN A 437 -15.41 -3.68 -12.89
N GLY A 438 -14.85 -4.88 -12.70
CA GLY A 438 -15.63 -6.11 -12.63
C GLY A 438 -16.76 -6.06 -11.58
N MET A 439 -16.50 -5.43 -10.42
CA MET A 439 -17.51 -5.25 -9.39
C MET A 439 -18.61 -4.25 -9.79
N ILE A 440 -18.24 -3.11 -10.38
CA ILE A 440 -19.19 -2.09 -10.85
C ILE A 440 -20.07 -2.67 -11.97
N LEU A 441 -19.47 -3.33 -12.96
CA LEU A 441 -20.20 -3.97 -14.04
C LEU A 441 -21.15 -5.05 -13.53
N SER A 442 -20.77 -5.81 -12.50
CA SER A 442 -21.68 -6.78 -11.87
C SER A 442 -22.99 -6.14 -11.42
N LEU A 443 -22.93 -4.93 -10.86
CA LEU A 443 -24.12 -4.16 -10.47
C LEU A 443 -24.88 -3.66 -11.70
N LEU A 444 -24.18 -3.11 -12.70
CA LEU A 444 -24.79 -2.58 -13.92
C LEU A 444 -25.45 -3.65 -14.81
N TYR A 445 -24.99 -4.90 -14.76
CA TYR A 445 -25.64 -6.03 -15.45
C TYR A 445 -26.89 -6.53 -14.74
N ARG A 446 -27.15 -6.08 -13.50
CA ARG A 446 -28.21 -6.64 -12.66
C ARG A 446 -29.23 -5.63 -12.14
N LEU A 447 -28.84 -4.36 -12.00
CA LEU A 447 -29.62 -3.36 -11.29
C LEU A 447 -29.86 -2.13 -12.15
N THR A 448 -31.11 -1.68 -12.21
CA THR A 448 -31.50 -0.43 -12.88
C THR A 448 -31.21 0.79 -11.98
N PRO A 449 -31.23 2.02 -12.53
CA PRO A 449 -31.06 3.26 -11.74
C PRO A 449 -32.10 3.44 -10.62
N GLU A 450 -33.28 2.83 -10.75
CA GLU A 450 -34.33 2.84 -9.72
C GLU A 450 -34.01 1.87 -8.56
N GLN A 451 -33.17 0.87 -8.81
CA GLN A 451 -32.79 -0.14 -7.83
C GLN A 451 -31.47 0.19 -7.14
N CYS A 452 -30.51 0.76 -7.87
CA CYS A 452 -29.18 1.09 -7.38
C CYS A 452 -28.72 2.44 -7.93
N ARG A 453 -28.27 3.31 -7.03
CA ARG A 453 -27.64 4.60 -7.33
C ARG A 453 -26.20 4.60 -6.82
N MET A 454 -25.33 5.37 -7.48
CA MET A 454 -23.89 5.36 -7.22
C MET A 454 -23.33 6.77 -6.99
N ILE A 455 -22.35 6.85 -6.09
CA ILE A 455 -21.46 8.01 -5.95
C ILE A 455 -20.05 7.50 -6.22
N MET A 456 -19.37 8.09 -7.19
CA MET A 456 -18.02 7.69 -7.57
C MET A 456 -17.03 8.80 -7.23
N ILE A 457 -15.98 8.45 -6.48
CA ILE A 457 -14.90 9.36 -6.06
C ILE A 457 -13.59 8.85 -6.68
N ASP A 458 -13.04 9.64 -7.60
CA ASP A 458 -11.81 9.38 -8.33
C ASP A 458 -10.90 10.63 -8.31
N PRO A 459 -10.06 10.79 -7.28
CA PRO A 459 -9.19 11.94 -7.13
C PRO A 459 -8.12 12.05 -8.23
N LYS A 460 -7.89 10.99 -9.01
CA LYS A 460 -6.86 10.95 -10.07
C LYS A 460 -7.45 11.08 -11.48
N MET A 461 -8.76 10.99 -11.64
CA MET A 461 -9.47 11.03 -12.93
C MET A 461 -9.03 9.93 -13.91
N LEU A 462 -8.62 8.77 -13.43
CA LEU A 462 -8.07 7.71 -14.27
C LEU A 462 -8.98 6.50 -14.43
N GLU A 463 -9.71 6.13 -13.38
CA GLU A 463 -10.30 4.80 -13.27
C GLU A 463 -11.83 4.84 -13.32
N LEU A 464 -12.47 5.85 -12.71
CA LEU A 464 -13.94 5.92 -12.66
C LEU A 464 -14.54 6.96 -13.62
N SER A 465 -13.72 7.82 -14.24
CA SER A 465 -14.17 8.81 -15.21
C SER A 465 -14.88 8.18 -16.43
N MET A 466 -14.57 6.93 -16.77
CA MET A 466 -15.26 6.17 -17.83
C MET A 466 -16.75 5.91 -17.55
N TYR A 467 -17.23 6.11 -16.32
CA TYR A 467 -18.63 5.96 -15.94
C TYR A 467 -19.40 7.28 -15.87
N ASP A 468 -18.79 8.42 -16.21
CA ASP A 468 -19.47 9.71 -16.11
C ASP A 468 -20.76 9.72 -16.96
N ASP A 469 -21.79 10.42 -16.50
CA ASP A 469 -23.10 10.50 -17.19
C ASP A 469 -23.91 9.21 -17.32
N ILE A 470 -23.58 8.11 -16.61
CA ILE A 470 -24.51 6.98 -16.53
C ILE A 470 -25.71 7.34 -15.62
N PRO A 471 -26.95 6.91 -15.93
CA PRO A 471 -28.15 7.26 -15.17
C PRO A 471 -28.14 6.80 -13.70
N HIS A 472 -27.25 5.87 -13.33
CA HIS A 472 -27.06 5.42 -11.94
C HIS A 472 -26.39 6.47 -11.05
N LEU A 473 -25.66 7.44 -11.60
CA LEU A 473 -24.91 8.41 -10.80
C LEU A 473 -25.83 9.43 -10.11
N LEU A 474 -25.47 9.80 -8.87
CA LEU A 474 -26.13 10.86 -8.09
C LEU A 474 -25.40 12.21 -8.19
N SER A 475 -24.16 12.20 -8.66
CA SER A 475 -23.34 13.37 -8.96
C SER A 475 -22.38 13.02 -10.09
N PRO A 476 -21.80 14.01 -10.77
CA PRO A 476 -20.62 13.77 -11.59
C PRO A 476 -19.53 13.05 -10.78
N VAL A 477 -18.63 12.35 -11.47
CA VAL A 477 -17.50 11.69 -10.80
C VAL A 477 -16.71 12.72 -10.00
N VAL A 478 -16.56 12.49 -8.70
CA VAL A 478 -16.01 13.46 -7.75
C VAL A 478 -14.49 13.36 -7.74
N THR A 479 -13.83 14.42 -8.14
CA THR A 479 -12.37 14.47 -8.29
C THR A 479 -11.68 15.32 -7.23
N ASP A 480 -12.42 16.26 -6.63
CA ASP A 480 -11.91 17.14 -5.58
C ASP A 480 -12.06 16.50 -4.19
N PRO A 481 -11.01 16.47 -3.35
CA PRO A 481 -11.09 15.87 -2.02
C PRO A 481 -12.12 16.52 -1.09
N ALA A 482 -12.33 17.83 -1.14
CA ALA A 482 -13.31 18.49 -0.28
C ALA A 482 -14.74 18.14 -0.71
N LYS A 483 -15.01 18.09 -2.03
CA LYS A 483 -16.28 17.58 -2.57
C LYS A 483 -16.51 16.11 -2.21
N ALA A 484 -15.46 15.29 -2.16
CA ALA A 484 -15.57 13.89 -1.75
C ALA A 484 -15.96 13.76 -0.26
N VAL A 485 -15.37 14.59 0.62
CA VAL A 485 -15.79 14.67 2.03
C VAL A 485 -17.25 15.09 2.14
N ARG A 486 -17.70 16.09 1.35
CA ARG A 486 -19.10 16.51 1.29
C ARG A 486 -20.03 15.38 0.84
N ALA A 487 -19.64 14.58 -0.15
CA ALA A 487 -20.41 13.43 -0.60
C ALA A 487 -20.57 12.36 0.49
N LEU A 488 -19.52 12.14 1.30
CA LEU A 488 -19.60 11.27 2.48
C LEU A 488 -20.53 11.85 3.57
N LYS A 489 -20.49 13.16 3.82
CA LYS A 489 -21.46 13.84 4.71
C LYS A 489 -22.89 13.68 4.20
N TRP A 490 -23.11 13.87 2.90
CA TRP A 490 -24.41 13.69 2.26
C TRP A 490 -24.92 12.25 2.42
N ALA A 491 -24.04 11.26 2.30
CA ALA A 491 -24.42 9.86 2.54
C ALA A 491 -24.85 9.62 4.00
N VAL A 492 -24.22 10.30 4.96
CA VAL A 492 -24.63 10.25 6.39
C VAL A 492 -25.98 10.94 6.60
N GLU A 493 -26.20 12.11 6.02
CA GLU A 493 -27.49 12.83 6.07
C GLU A 493 -28.62 11.96 5.50
N THR A 494 -28.38 11.40 4.31
CA THR A 494 -29.32 10.50 3.62
C THR A 494 -29.59 9.24 4.45
N MET A 495 -28.58 8.68 5.11
CA MET A 495 -28.76 7.55 6.03
C MET A 495 -29.74 7.91 7.16
N GLU A 496 -29.58 9.08 7.79
CA GLU A 496 -30.45 9.53 8.88
C GLU A 496 -31.87 9.83 8.43
N ASP A 497 -32.03 10.43 7.26
CA ASP A 497 -33.34 10.64 6.63
C ASP A 497 -34.06 9.31 6.38
N ARG A 498 -33.36 8.33 5.82
CA ARG A 498 -33.91 6.98 5.59
C ARG A 498 -34.31 6.31 6.90
N TYR A 499 -33.54 6.49 7.98
CA TYR A 499 -33.94 5.99 9.30
C TYR A 499 -35.22 6.64 9.81
N ARG A 500 -35.39 7.96 9.61
CA ARG A 500 -36.63 8.66 9.96
C ARG A 500 -37.83 8.12 9.17
N GLN A 501 -37.68 7.92 7.87
CA GLN A 501 -38.72 7.34 7.00
C GLN A 501 -39.05 5.89 7.36
N MET A 502 -38.03 5.07 7.66
CA MET A 502 -38.25 3.69 8.11
C MET A 502 -38.98 3.64 9.46
N SER A 503 -38.63 4.54 10.38
CA SER A 503 -39.28 4.65 11.68
C SER A 503 -40.75 5.08 11.57
N SER A 504 -41.07 6.04 10.70
CA SER A 504 -42.45 6.50 10.49
C SER A 504 -43.37 5.39 9.97
N VAL A 505 -42.84 4.48 9.15
CA VAL A 505 -43.56 3.31 8.60
C VAL A 505 -43.43 2.05 9.49
N GLY A 506 -42.65 2.12 10.57
CA GLY A 506 -42.44 1.01 11.50
C GLY A 506 -41.72 -0.18 10.87
N VAL A 507 -40.65 0.07 10.10
CA VAL A 507 -39.78 -0.95 9.50
C VAL A 507 -38.32 -0.78 9.93
N ARG A 508 -37.53 -1.84 9.79
CA ARG A 508 -36.14 -1.90 10.26
C ARG A 508 -35.10 -1.96 9.14
N SER A 509 -35.52 -2.09 7.88
CA SER A 509 -34.62 -2.19 6.74
C SER A 509 -35.23 -1.57 5.49
N LEU A 510 -34.36 -1.12 4.59
CA LEU A 510 -34.77 -0.55 3.31
C LEU A 510 -35.58 -1.55 2.46
N ALA A 511 -35.22 -2.84 2.48
CA ALA A 511 -35.98 -3.86 1.77
C ALA A 511 -37.44 -3.93 2.26
N SER A 512 -37.63 -3.99 3.58
CA SER A 512 -38.98 -4.00 4.18
C SER A 512 -39.74 -2.68 3.97
N PHE A 513 -39.03 -1.55 3.91
CA PHE A 513 -39.61 -0.26 3.55
C PHE A 513 -40.17 -0.30 2.13
N ASN A 514 -39.34 -0.69 1.16
CA ASN A 514 -39.73 -0.77 -0.25
C ASN A 514 -40.87 -1.77 -0.47
N ASP A 515 -40.87 -2.91 0.22
CA ASP A 515 -41.95 -3.89 0.11
C ASP A 515 -43.29 -3.33 0.60
N LYS A 516 -43.29 -2.59 1.72
CA LYS A 516 -44.49 -1.91 2.22
C LYS A 516 -44.95 -0.80 1.29
N VAL A 517 -44.03 0.02 0.78
CA VAL A 517 -44.37 1.12 -0.15
C VAL A 517 -44.96 0.56 -1.44
N ARG A 518 -44.35 -0.47 -2.04
CA ARG A 518 -44.90 -1.14 -3.23
C ARG A 518 -46.28 -1.74 -2.96
N ALA A 519 -46.46 -2.42 -1.83
CA ALA A 519 -47.75 -2.99 -1.44
C ALA A 519 -48.84 -1.92 -1.21
N ALA A 520 -48.48 -0.77 -0.64
CA ALA A 520 -49.36 0.37 -0.43
C ALA A 520 -49.78 1.02 -1.77
N LYS A 521 -48.81 1.28 -2.66
CA LYS A 521 -49.07 1.79 -4.03
C LYS A 521 -49.97 0.82 -4.82
N ALA A 522 -49.70 -0.48 -4.78
CA ALA A 522 -50.51 -1.49 -5.47
C ALA A 522 -51.96 -1.56 -4.96
N LYS A 523 -52.20 -1.21 -3.70
CA LYS A 523 -53.54 -1.17 -3.08
C LYS A 523 -54.21 0.20 -3.16
N GLY A 524 -53.53 1.23 -3.63
CA GLY A 524 -54.01 2.62 -3.62
C GLY A 524 -54.27 3.18 -2.21
N GLN A 525 -53.63 2.62 -1.18
CA GLN A 525 -53.79 3.05 0.22
C GLN A 525 -52.57 3.89 0.63
N PRO A 526 -52.73 5.16 1.03
CA PRO A 526 -51.61 5.96 1.51
C PRO A 526 -51.07 5.35 2.82
N LEU A 527 -49.75 5.32 2.96
CA LEU A 527 -49.13 5.02 4.24
C LEU A 527 -49.48 6.16 5.19
N GLY A 528 -49.88 5.86 6.41
CA GLY A 528 -50.24 6.91 7.36
C GLY A 528 -49.95 6.53 8.80
N ARG A 529 -49.71 7.55 9.61
CA ARG A 529 -49.52 7.43 11.05
C ARG A 529 -50.61 8.21 11.76
N LYS A 530 -51.27 7.58 12.75
CA LYS A 530 -52.13 8.29 13.71
C LYS A 530 -51.24 9.05 14.68
N VAL A 531 -51.20 10.38 14.58
CA VAL A 531 -50.48 11.26 15.49
C VAL A 531 -51.51 11.92 16.40
N GLN A 532 -51.28 11.89 17.72
CA GLN A 532 -52.14 12.60 18.66
C GLN A 532 -51.79 14.10 18.60
N THR A 533 -52.69 14.91 18.05
CA THR A 533 -52.47 16.35 17.84
C THR A 533 -52.99 17.20 18.99
N GLY A 534 -53.76 16.62 19.92
CA GLY A 534 -54.22 17.30 21.13
C GLY A 534 -55.25 16.52 21.94
N TYR A 535 -56.00 17.25 22.76
CA TYR A 535 -57.17 16.75 23.49
C TYR A 535 -58.38 17.63 23.14
N HIS A 536 -59.57 17.03 23.01
CA HIS A 536 -60.79 17.78 22.76
C HIS A 536 -61.08 18.73 23.94
N PRO A 537 -61.33 20.03 23.71
CA PRO A 537 -61.53 21.03 24.76
C PRO A 537 -62.68 20.73 25.73
N GLU A 538 -63.71 20.02 25.29
CA GLU A 538 -64.91 19.75 26.10
C GLU A 538 -64.95 18.33 26.71
N THR A 539 -64.34 17.35 26.06
CA THR A 539 -64.43 15.93 26.45
C THR A 539 -63.14 15.35 27.02
N GLY A 540 -62.02 16.07 26.89
CA GLY A 540 -60.69 15.61 27.35
C GLY A 540 -60.18 14.36 26.63
N GLN A 541 -60.81 13.94 25.53
CA GLN A 541 -60.39 12.77 24.75
C GLN A 541 -59.24 13.13 23.79
N PRO A 542 -58.27 12.24 23.59
CA PRO A 542 -57.17 12.46 22.65
C PRO A 542 -57.69 12.57 21.21
N VAL A 543 -57.32 13.65 20.52
CA VAL A 543 -57.60 13.86 19.09
C VAL A 543 -56.45 13.26 18.29
N TYR A 544 -56.76 12.35 17.37
CA TYR A 544 -55.80 11.73 16.47
C TYR A 544 -56.01 12.25 15.05
N GLU A 545 -54.94 12.76 14.44
CA GLU A 545 -54.90 13.12 13.03
C GLU A 545 -54.11 12.05 12.26
N GLU A 546 -54.61 11.61 11.11
CA GLU A 546 -53.90 10.68 10.23
C GLU A 546 -53.02 11.46 9.26
N GLU A 547 -51.72 11.51 9.55
CA GLU A 547 -50.73 12.08 8.64
C GLU A 547 -50.55 11.13 7.45
N LYS A 548 -50.90 11.59 6.24
CA LYS A 548 -50.68 10.83 4.99
C LYS A 548 -49.23 11.01 4.54
N LEU A 549 -48.50 9.91 4.48
CA LEU A 549 -47.11 9.83 4.07
C LEU A 549 -47.05 9.20 2.66
N GLU A 550 -46.83 10.04 1.65
CA GLU A 550 -46.61 9.57 0.29
C GLU A 550 -45.11 9.31 0.08
N TYR A 551 -44.73 8.04 0.12
CA TYR A 551 -43.34 7.62 -0.10
C TYR A 551 -43.17 6.87 -1.42
N GLU A 552 -41.96 6.96 -1.95
CA GLU A 552 -41.50 6.20 -3.12
C GLU A 552 -40.55 5.08 -2.66
N PRO A 553 -40.46 3.96 -3.41
CA PRO A 553 -39.39 2.98 -3.17
C PRO A 553 -38.03 3.65 -3.33
N LEU A 554 -37.12 3.44 -2.38
CA LEU A 554 -35.80 4.08 -2.40
C LEU A 554 -34.75 3.11 -2.95
N PRO A 555 -33.80 3.58 -3.78
CA PRO A 555 -32.73 2.76 -4.33
C PRO A 555 -31.69 2.39 -3.26
N GLN A 556 -30.96 1.31 -3.46
CA GLN A 556 -29.69 1.10 -2.77
C GLN A 556 -28.70 2.18 -3.22
N ILE A 557 -27.81 2.63 -2.33
CA ILE A 557 -26.74 3.57 -2.67
C ILE A 557 -25.39 2.89 -2.46
N VAL A 558 -24.53 2.92 -3.47
CA VAL A 558 -23.15 2.45 -3.36
C VAL A 558 -22.21 3.63 -3.54
N VAL A 559 -21.39 3.91 -2.53
CA VAL A 559 -20.34 4.92 -2.60
C VAL A 559 -19.02 4.20 -2.89
N ILE A 560 -18.40 4.52 -4.03
CA ILE A 560 -17.15 3.93 -4.49
C ILE A 560 -16.04 4.98 -4.42
N VAL A 561 -14.96 4.67 -3.73
CA VAL A 561 -13.75 5.48 -3.66
C VAL A 561 -12.60 4.69 -4.27
N ASP A 562 -12.00 5.15 -5.38
CA ASP A 562 -10.88 4.41 -6.00
C ASP A 562 -9.58 4.48 -5.17
N GLU A 563 -9.30 5.65 -4.58
CA GLU A 563 -8.09 5.88 -3.79
C GLU A 563 -8.40 6.59 -2.47
N LEU A 564 -8.65 5.79 -1.44
CA LEU A 564 -8.88 6.27 -0.08
C LEU A 564 -7.68 7.06 0.46
N ALA A 565 -6.46 6.71 0.05
CA ALA A 565 -5.24 7.37 0.55
C ALA A 565 -5.22 8.87 0.27
N ASP A 566 -5.73 9.30 -0.89
CA ASP A 566 -5.74 10.72 -1.25
C ASP A 566 -6.71 11.51 -0.37
N LEU A 567 -7.84 10.91 0.02
CA LEU A 567 -8.76 11.52 1.00
C LEU A 567 -8.15 11.57 2.40
N MET A 568 -7.44 10.50 2.81
CA MET A 568 -6.82 10.43 4.13
C MET A 568 -5.68 11.44 4.31
N MET A 569 -4.97 11.77 3.23
CA MET A 569 -3.89 12.77 3.26
C MET A 569 -4.40 14.20 3.42
N THR A 570 -5.59 14.52 2.92
CA THR A 570 -6.17 15.87 2.99
C THR A 570 -7.02 16.06 4.26
N ALA A 571 -7.89 15.10 4.58
CA ALA A 571 -8.91 15.24 5.63
C ALA A 571 -9.08 13.96 6.46
N GLY A 572 -7.99 13.25 6.78
CA GLY A 572 -8.04 11.90 7.35
C GLY A 572 -8.90 11.73 8.60
N LYS A 573 -8.88 12.67 9.56
CA LYS A 573 -9.71 12.57 10.77
C LYS A 573 -11.21 12.65 10.47
N GLU A 574 -11.59 13.54 9.57
CA GLU A 574 -12.98 13.75 9.19
C GLU A 574 -13.50 12.59 8.35
N VAL A 575 -12.70 12.14 7.37
CA VAL A 575 -13.00 10.96 6.54
C VAL A 575 -13.15 9.71 7.40
N GLU A 576 -12.24 9.48 8.35
CA GLU A 576 -12.31 8.34 9.27
C GLU A 576 -13.60 8.35 10.10
N PHE A 577 -13.99 9.52 10.63
CA PHE A 577 -15.24 9.68 11.36
C PHE A 577 -16.48 9.39 10.50
N LEU A 578 -16.52 9.92 9.27
CA LEU A 578 -17.63 9.69 8.34
C LEU A 578 -17.73 8.21 7.95
N ILE A 579 -16.60 7.58 7.65
CA ILE A 579 -16.55 6.14 7.35
C ILE A 579 -17.03 5.33 8.55
N GLN A 580 -16.59 5.65 9.76
CA GLN A 580 -17.06 4.99 10.98
C GLN A 580 -18.58 5.13 11.14
N ARG A 581 -19.14 6.34 11.00
CA ARG A 581 -20.57 6.61 11.17
C ARG A 581 -21.41 5.85 10.14
N LEU A 582 -20.99 5.88 8.88
CA LEU A 582 -21.63 5.11 7.81
C LEU A 582 -21.51 3.61 8.10
N ALA A 583 -20.31 3.12 8.38
CA ALA A 583 -20.08 1.69 8.52
C ALA A 583 -20.89 1.02 9.65
N GLN A 584 -21.16 1.77 10.71
CA GLN A 584 -21.92 1.27 11.87
C GLN A 584 -23.44 1.26 11.65
N LYS A 585 -23.98 2.13 10.79
CA LYS A 585 -25.43 2.37 10.69
C LYS A 585 -26.00 2.24 9.27
N ALA A 586 -25.20 2.33 8.22
CA ALA A 586 -25.67 2.46 6.84
C ALA A 586 -26.33 1.21 6.26
N ARG A 587 -25.95 0.01 6.74
CA ARG A 587 -26.45 -1.29 6.26
C ARG A 587 -27.98 -1.35 6.13
N ALA A 588 -28.71 -0.97 7.18
CA ALA A 588 -30.17 -1.07 7.18
C ALA A 588 -30.83 0.02 6.32
N ALA A 589 -30.17 1.17 6.16
CA ALA A 589 -30.58 2.25 5.27
C ALA A 589 -30.29 1.97 3.79
N GLY A 590 -29.61 0.85 3.49
CA GLY A 590 -29.25 0.46 2.12
C GLY A 590 -28.20 1.37 1.50
N ILE A 591 -27.23 1.83 2.30
CA ILE A 591 -26.07 2.59 1.84
C ILE A 591 -24.82 1.74 2.11
N HIS A 592 -23.99 1.55 1.09
CA HIS A 592 -22.85 0.62 1.10
C HIS A 592 -21.59 1.33 0.61
N LEU A 593 -20.44 0.90 1.12
CA LEU A 593 -19.15 1.53 0.82
C LEU A 593 -18.23 0.53 0.12
N ILE A 594 -17.61 0.94 -0.98
CA ILE A 594 -16.47 0.24 -1.60
C ILE A 594 -15.29 1.19 -1.53
N MET A 595 -14.38 0.93 -0.61
CA MET A 595 -13.18 1.74 -0.40
C MET A 595 -11.98 1.03 -0.99
N ALA A 596 -11.39 1.58 -2.04
CA ALA A 596 -10.20 1.05 -2.67
C ALA A 596 -8.96 1.90 -2.33
N THR A 597 -7.78 1.29 -2.30
CA THR A 597 -6.51 2.02 -2.18
C THR A 597 -5.34 1.27 -2.81
N GLN A 598 -4.40 2.01 -3.40
CA GLN A 598 -3.12 1.43 -3.83
C GLN A 598 -2.01 1.56 -2.80
N ARG A 599 -2.26 2.24 -1.67
CA ARG A 599 -1.29 2.50 -0.59
C ARG A 599 -1.74 1.79 0.69
N PRO A 600 -1.48 0.48 0.84
CA PRO A 600 -1.88 -0.30 2.01
C PRO A 600 -0.99 -0.05 3.25
N SER A 601 -0.84 1.22 3.64
CA SER A 601 -0.09 1.62 4.84
C SER A 601 -1.01 1.73 6.06
N VAL A 602 -0.40 1.71 7.25
CA VAL A 602 -1.13 1.84 8.53
C VAL A 602 -1.81 3.21 8.67
N ASP A 603 -1.25 4.25 8.03
CA ASP A 603 -1.77 5.61 8.05
C ASP A 603 -3.04 5.77 7.19
N VAL A 604 -3.19 4.94 6.14
CA VAL A 604 -4.38 4.93 5.27
C VAL A 604 -5.41 3.94 5.80
N ILE A 605 -4.97 2.72 6.11
CA ILE A 605 -5.83 1.65 6.63
C ILE A 605 -5.66 1.58 8.15
N THR A 606 -6.21 2.59 8.82
CA THR A 606 -6.10 2.75 10.28
C THR A 606 -6.85 1.65 11.03
N GLY A 607 -6.61 1.54 12.34
CA GLY A 607 -7.33 0.59 13.19
C GLY A 607 -8.86 0.77 13.16
N VAL A 608 -9.32 2.03 13.07
CA VAL A 608 -10.75 2.38 13.02
C VAL A 608 -11.36 1.94 11.69
N ILE A 609 -10.68 2.18 10.56
CA ILE A 609 -11.12 1.72 9.24
C ILE A 609 -11.25 0.19 9.24
N LYS A 610 -10.26 -0.54 9.76
CA LYS A 610 -10.32 -2.01 9.83
C LYS A 610 -11.44 -2.52 10.72
N ALA A 611 -11.67 -1.88 11.87
CA ALA A 611 -12.73 -2.29 12.79
C ALA A 611 -14.13 -2.17 12.17
N ASN A 612 -14.31 -1.23 11.24
CA ASN A 612 -15.59 -0.90 10.63
C ASN A 612 -15.78 -1.50 9.22
N LEU A 613 -14.70 -1.90 8.54
CA LEU A 613 -14.71 -2.58 7.23
C LEU A 613 -14.23 -4.05 7.39
N PRO A 614 -15.11 -4.99 7.79
CA PRO A 614 -14.72 -6.37 8.09
C PRO A 614 -14.55 -7.25 6.85
N THR A 615 -15.17 -6.87 5.72
CA THR A 615 -15.01 -7.55 4.44
C THR A 615 -13.88 -6.92 3.67
N ARG A 616 -12.88 -7.73 3.28
CA ARG A 616 -11.64 -7.23 2.71
C ARG A 616 -11.21 -8.04 1.51
N ILE A 617 -10.67 -7.35 0.52
CA ILE A 617 -10.03 -7.92 -0.66
C ILE A 617 -8.62 -7.35 -0.75
N SER A 618 -7.63 -8.23 -0.78
CA SER A 618 -6.26 -7.87 -1.10
C SER A 618 -5.88 -8.49 -2.43
N PHE A 619 -5.61 -7.65 -3.42
CA PHE A 619 -4.79 -8.05 -4.57
C PHE A 619 -3.32 -8.17 -4.12
N HIS A 620 -2.45 -8.51 -5.06
CA HIS A 620 -1.01 -8.58 -4.81
C HIS A 620 -0.47 -7.29 -4.15
N VAL A 621 0.35 -7.48 -3.12
CA VAL A 621 1.08 -6.42 -2.42
C VAL A 621 2.56 -6.74 -2.32
N THR A 622 3.38 -5.74 -2.08
CA THR A 622 4.85 -5.88 -2.09
C THR A 622 5.42 -6.60 -0.87
N SER A 623 4.76 -6.52 0.28
CA SER A 623 5.34 -7.01 1.53
C SER A 623 4.34 -7.72 2.43
N LYS A 624 4.90 -8.57 3.32
CA LYS A 624 4.15 -9.23 4.41
C LYS A 624 3.52 -8.23 5.38
N ILE A 625 4.06 -7.02 5.46
CA ILE A 625 3.53 -5.95 6.31
C ILE A 625 2.25 -5.42 5.68
N ASP A 626 2.29 -5.11 4.38
CA ASP A 626 1.12 -4.64 3.62
C ASP A 626 -0.03 -5.66 3.65
N SER A 627 0.28 -6.96 3.50
CA SER A 627 -0.71 -8.03 3.62
C SER A 627 -1.37 -8.03 5.00
N ARG A 628 -0.59 -7.88 6.08
CA ARG A 628 -1.11 -7.79 7.45
C ARG A 628 -1.90 -6.51 7.69
N THR A 629 -1.51 -5.41 7.06
CA THR A 629 -2.24 -4.14 7.16
C THR A 629 -3.65 -4.32 6.60
N ILE A 630 -3.82 -5.02 5.47
CA ILE A 630 -5.12 -5.22 4.84
C ILE A 630 -5.90 -6.36 5.51
N LEU A 631 -5.35 -7.57 5.51
CA LEU A 631 -6.07 -8.79 5.89
C LEU A 631 -5.93 -9.15 7.37
N GLY A 632 -4.97 -8.57 8.08
CA GLY A 632 -4.55 -9.03 9.42
C GLY A 632 -3.57 -10.21 9.39
N GLU A 633 -3.40 -10.85 8.24
CA GLU A 633 -2.55 -12.02 8.04
C GLU A 633 -1.64 -11.85 6.81
N GLN A 634 -0.58 -12.63 6.73
CA GLN A 634 0.32 -12.67 5.55
C GLN A 634 -0.27 -13.55 4.43
N GLY A 635 0.20 -13.38 3.20
CA GLY A 635 -0.14 -14.22 2.06
C GLY A 635 -0.52 -13.45 0.81
N ALA A 636 -0.92 -12.17 0.91
CA ALA A 636 -1.21 -11.36 -0.27
C ALA A 636 0.06 -11.01 -1.07
N GLU A 637 1.23 -11.00 -0.42
CA GLU A 637 2.53 -10.85 -1.08
C GLU A 637 2.93 -12.07 -1.93
N GLN A 638 2.23 -13.19 -1.78
CA GLN A 638 2.48 -14.43 -2.53
C GLN A 638 1.59 -14.56 -3.78
N LEU A 639 0.67 -13.60 -3.98
CA LEU A 639 -0.23 -13.58 -5.12
C LEU A 639 0.54 -13.33 -6.44
N LEU A 640 -0.10 -13.64 -7.56
CA LEU A 640 0.53 -13.62 -8.88
C LEU A 640 0.37 -12.28 -9.63
N GLY A 641 -0.38 -11.34 -9.03
CA GLY A 641 -0.87 -10.13 -9.70
C GLY A 641 -1.93 -10.43 -10.76
N ARG A 642 -2.20 -9.47 -11.65
CA ARG A 642 -3.16 -9.60 -12.77
C ARG A 642 -4.54 -10.15 -12.35
N GLY A 643 -5.10 -9.64 -11.26
CA GLY A 643 -6.44 -10.00 -10.78
C GLY A 643 -6.46 -11.14 -9.74
N ASP A 644 -5.33 -11.77 -9.45
CA ASP A 644 -5.23 -12.73 -8.35
C ASP A 644 -5.35 -12.01 -6.99
N MET A 645 -6.27 -12.48 -6.13
CA MET A 645 -6.63 -11.83 -4.88
C MET A 645 -6.96 -12.80 -3.75
N LEU A 646 -6.87 -12.29 -2.52
CA LEU A 646 -7.37 -12.91 -1.31
C LEU A 646 -8.62 -12.17 -0.84
N TYR A 647 -9.71 -12.92 -0.68
CA TYR A 647 -11.00 -12.44 -0.22
C TYR A 647 -11.27 -12.93 1.21
N MET A 648 -11.60 -12.00 2.10
CA MET A 648 -11.98 -12.25 3.49
C MET A 648 -13.43 -11.79 3.72
N PRO A 649 -14.41 -12.70 3.76
CA PRO A 649 -15.81 -12.37 4.00
C PRO A 649 -16.06 -12.12 5.49
N GLY A 650 -16.15 -10.85 5.92
CA GLY A 650 -16.56 -10.48 7.27
C GLY A 650 -15.73 -11.09 8.40
N GLY A 651 -14.40 -11.11 8.27
CA GLY A 651 -13.48 -11.71 9.26
C GLY A 651 -13.47 -13.24 9.33
N LYS A 652 -14.10 -13.93 8.38
CA LYS A 652 -14.00 -15.40 8.21
C LYS A 652 -12.69 -15.79 7.52
N GLY A 653 -12.50 -17.09 7.31
CA GLY A 653 -11.33 -17.64 6.62
C GLY A 653 -11.11 -17.02 5.24
N ILE A 654 -9.84 -16.82 4.89
CA ILE A 654 -9.42 -16.24 3.62
C ILE A 654 -9.60 -17.25 2.50
N VAL A 655 -10.20 -16.81 1.39
CA VAL A 655 -10.36 -17.59 0.16
C VAL A 655 -9.57 -16.91 -0.95
N ARG A 656 -8.77 -17.68 -1.70
CA ARG A 656 -8.10 -17.16 -2.89
C ARG A 656 -9.07 -17.16 -4.07
N VAL A 657 -9.13 -16.04 -4.77
CA VAL A 657 -10.00 -15.82 -5.92
C VAL A 657 -9.18 -15.22 -7.06
N HIS A 658 -9.42 -15.70 -8.27
CA HIS A 658 -8.86 -15.18 -9.49
C HIS A 658 -9.89 -14.27 -10.15
N GLY A 659 -9.65 -12.98 -10.09
CA GLY A 659 -10.56 -11.93 -10.57
C GLY A 659 -10.85 -12.02 -12.06
N PRO A 660 -12.07 -11.66 -12.50
CA PRO A 660 -12.35 -11.58 -13.91
C PRO A 660 -11.56 -10.45 -14.56
N PHE A 661 -11.12 -10.71 -15.78
CA PHE A 661 -10.63 -9.70 -16.67
C PHE A 661 -11.81 -9.05 -17.40
N VAL A 662 -11.75 -7.73 -17.47
CA VAL A 662 -12.58 -6.87 -18.30
C VAL A 662 -11.66 -5.80 -18.89
N SER A 663 -11.80 -5.52 -20.18
CA SER A 663 -11.06 -4.44 -20.84
C SER A 663 -11.77 -3.10 -20.71
N ASP A 664 -11.03 -2.01 -20.85
CA ASP A 664 -11.62 -0.67 -20.82
C ASP A 664 -12.67 -0.51 -21.93
N ASP A 665 -12.46 -1.07 -23.13
CA ASP A 665 -13.45 -1.06 -24.22
C ASP A 665 -14.77 -1.75 -23.84
N GLU A 666 -14.72 -2.83 -23.06
CA GLU A 666 -15.92 -3.49 -22.54
C GLU A 666 -16.65 -2.60 -21.53
N VAL A 667 -15.90 -1.90 -20.67
CA VAL A 667 -16.48 -0.94 -19.72
C VAL A 667 -17.17 0.21 -20.46
N HIS A 668 -16.51 0.79 -21.47
CA HIS A 668 -17.07 1.87 -22.28
C HIS A 668 -18.35 1.43 -22.99
N ARG A 669 -18.36 0.24 -23.63
CA ARG A 669 -19.57 -0.29 -24.29
C ARG A 669 -20.75 -0.43 -23.33
N VAL A 670 -20.50 -0.90 -22.09
CA VAL A 670 -21.54 -1.04 -21.07
C VAL A 670 -22.00 0.33 -20.55
N ALA A 671 -21.08 1.27 -20.33
CA ALA A 671 -21.41 2.63 -19.92
C ALA A 671 -22.22 3.36 -21.00
N ASP A 672 -21.85 3.24 -22.27
CA ASP A 672 -22.53 3.85 -23.41
C ASP A 672 -23.93 3.27 -23.63
N HIS A 673 -24.11 1.95 -23.43
CA HIS A 673 -25.44 1.33 -23.39
C HIS A 673 -26.35 2.01 -22.36
N TRP A 674 -25.83 2.32 -21.17
CA TRP A 674 -26.59 3.00 -20.13
C TRP A 674 -26.83 4.48 -20.42
N ARG A 675 -25.83 5.20 -20.94
CA ARG A 675 -25.98 6.60 -21.39
C ARG A 675 -27.02 6.75 -22.49
N SER A 676 -27.13 5.78 -23.39
CA SER A 676 -28.09 5.81 -24.50
C SER A 676 -29.56 5.78 -24.06
N GLN A 677 -29.83 5.35 -22.81
CA GLN A 677 -31.18 5.18 -22.28
C GLN A 677 -31.65 6.38 -21.44
N GLY A 678 -30.75 7.25 -21.00
CA GLY A 678 -31.11 8.42 -20.20
C GLY A 678 -29.90 9.16 -19.61
N GLN A 679 -30.16 10.38 -19.13
CA GLN A 679 -29.19 11.18 -18.40
C GLN A 679 -29.36 10.99 -16.88
N PRO A 680 -28.30 11.15 -16.09
CA PRO A 680 -28.40 11.10 -14.64
C PRO A 680 -29.14 12.31 -14.09
N ASP A 681 -29.88 12.05 -13.02
CA ASP A 681 -30.50 13.08 -12.20
C ASP A 681 -29.53 13.45 -11.07
N TYR A 682 -28.64 14.41 -11.37
CA TYR A 682 -27.61 14.86 -10.42
C TYR A 682 -28.20 15.70 -9.29
N ILE A 683 -27.83 15.35 -8.06
CA ILE A 683 -28.22 16.06 -6.84
C ILE A 683 -27.07 16.98 -6.44
N SER A 684 -27.23 18.29 -6.63
CA SER A 684 -26.18 19.29 -6.33
C SER A 684 -25.68 19.22 -4.88
N SER A 685 -26.57 18.92 -3.93
CA SER A 685 -26.22 18.79 -2.52
C SER A 685 -25.26 17.65 -2.22
N VAL A 686 -25.04 16.69 -3.14
CA VAL A 686 -24.02 15.64 -2.95
C VAL A 686 -22.61 16.25 -2.94
N THR A 687 -22.36 17.29 -3.73
CA THR A 687 -21.02 17.88 -3.89
C THR A 687 -20.89 19.29 -3.34
N GLU A 688 -22.02 19.98 -3.12
CA GLU A 688 -22.05 21.37 -2.66
C GLU A 688 -22.56 21.45 -1.22
N GLU A 689 -21.95 22.32 -0.40
CA GLU A 689 -22.45 22.60 0.95
C GLU A 689 -23.73 23.44 0.87
N PRO A 690 -24.83 23.01 1.53
CA PRO A 690 -26.02 23.85 1.67
C PRO A 690 -25.67 25.11 2.46
N ALA A 691 -26.35 26.23 2.18
CA ALA A 691 -26.16 27.50 2.90
C ALA A 691 -26.41 27.38 4.43
N GLU A 692 -27.19 26.39 4.85
CA GLU A 692 -27.33 25.98 6.25
C GLU A 692 -26.44 24.75 6.51
N SER A 693 -25.25 24.97 7.08
CA SER A 693 -24.34 23.92 7.49
C SER A 693 -24.95 23.08 8.62
N PHE A 694 -25.26 21.82 8.34
CA PHE A 694 -25.69 20.87 9.36
C PHE A 694 -24.48 20.46 10.20
N ALA A 695 -24.38 20.96 11.44
CA ALA A 695 -23.34 20.55 12.37
C ALA A 695 -23.55 19.08 12.76
N LEU A 696 -22.75 18.19 12.17
CA LEU A 696 -22.82 16.75 12.45
C LEU A 696 -22.34 16.48 13.89
N ASP A 697 -23.24 16.05 14.77
CA ASP A 697 -22.94 15.81 16.19
C ASP A 697 -21.77 14.81 16.35
N GLY A 698 -20.73 15.24 17.07
CA GLY A 698 -19.46 14.52 17.26
C GLY A 698 -18.43 14.63 16.12
N ALA A 699 -18.70 15.37 15.05
CA ALA A 699 -17.68 15.64 14.03
C ALA A 699 -16.56 16.53 14.61
N PRO A 700 -15.28 16.26 14.29
CA PRO A 700 -14.20 17.15 14.67
C PRO A 700 -14.46 18.51 14.02
N THR A 701 -14.79 19.52 14.82
CA THR A 701 -14.95 20.91 14.35
C THR A 701 -13.62 21.36 13.76
N GLY A 702 -13.56 21.47 12.44
CA GLY A 702 -12.36 21.73 11.66
C GLY A 702 -11.78 23.14 11.81
N GLU A 703 -12.00 23.83 12.93
CA GLU A 703 -11.54 25.21 13.14
C GLU A 703 -10.50 25.39 14.24
N ASP A 704 -10.07 24.33 14.94
CA ASP A 704 -8.88 24.41 15.77
C ASP A 704 -7.91 23.27 15.50
N SER A 705 -6.68 23.62 15.14
CA SER A 705 -5.58 22.68 15.33
C SER A 705 -5.51 22.29 16.81
N ALA A 706 -5.00 21.09 17.12
CA ALA A 706 -4.79 20.69 18.51
C ALA A 706 -3.90 21.69 19.28
N GLU A 707 -3.08 22.47 18.57
CA GLU A 707 -2.25 23.54 19.11
C GLU A 707 -3.08 24.80 19.42
N ASP A 708 -4.10 25.12 18.62
CA ASP A 708 -5.00 26.26 18.87
C ASP A 708 -5.97 25.99 20.03
N GLN A 709 -6.45 24.75 20.19
CA GLN A 709 -7.22 24.35 21.38
C GLN A 709 -6.38 24.48 22.65
N GLN A 710 -5.11 24.03 22.60
CA GLN A 710 -4.16 24.20 23.70
C GLN A 710 -3.86 25.67 23.97
N TYR A 711 -3.79 26.50 22.93
CA TYR A 711 -3.56 27.93 23.06
C TYR A 711 -4.74 28.65 23.73
N ARG A 712 -5.98 28.38 23.33
CA ARG A 712 -7.16 28.95 24.00
C ARG A 712 -7.27 28.52 25.46
N ALA A 713 -7.07 27.24 25.74
CA ALA A 713 -7.07 26.71 27.10
C ALA A 713 -5.97 27.37 27.95
N ALA A 714 -4.81 27.64 27.36
CA ALA A 714 -3.73 28.36 28.02
C ALA A 714 -4.09 29.83 28.29
N ILE A 715 -4.71 30.54 27.34
CA ILE A 715 -5.14 31.94 27.51
C ILE A 715 -6.16 32.04 28.64
N GLN A 716 -7.20 31.21 28.61
CA GLN A 716 -8.26 31.21 29.61
C GLN A 716 -7.66 31.04 31.01
N LEU A 717 -6.79 30.04 31.16
CA LEU A 717 -6.14 29.73 32.43
C LEU A 717 -5.22 30.87 32.93
N VAL A 718 -4.50 31.55 32.02
CA VAL A 718 -3.65 32.70 32.37
C VAL A 718 -4.50 33.90 32.79
N CYS A 719 -5.62 34.16 32.11
CA CYS A 719 -6.55 35.24 32.43
C CYS A 719 -7.27 34.99 33.77
N GLU A 720 -7.79 33.78 34.00
CA GLU A 720 -8.47 33.42 35.25
C GLU A 720 -7.52 33.46 36.47
N SER A 721 -6.29 32.98 36.29
CA SER A 721 -5.33 32.87 37.40
C SER A 721 -4.49 34.13 37.62
N GLN A 722 -4.51 35.07 36.67
CA GLN A 722 -3.67 36.27 36.64
C GLN A 722 -2.17 35.96 36.86
N LYS A 723 -1.73 34.80 36.35
CA LYS A 723 -0.35 34.31 36.47
C LYS A 723 0.13 33.82 35.10
N ALA A 724 1.13 34.51 34.56
CA ALA A 724 1.83 34.08 33.35
C ALA A 724 3.29 33.77 33.65
N SER A 725 3.66 32.49 33.71
CA SER A 725 5.05 32.04 33.63
C SER A 725 5.15 30.66 32.98
N THR A 726 6.25 30.40 32.30
CA THR A 726 6.46 29.14 31.54
C THR A 726 6.36 27.91 32.44
N SER A 727 7.01 27.94 33.60
CA SER A 727 7.01 26.83 34.58
C SER A 727 5.67 26.64 35.31
N TRP A 728 4.85 27.68 35.41
CA TRP A 728 3.51 27.59 35.99
C TRP A 728 2.53 26.99 34.97
N LEU A 729 2.53 27.50 33.74
CA LEU A 729 1.68 27.01 32.65
C LEU A 729 1.99 25.54 32.31
N GLN A 730 3.27 25.16 32.34
CA GLN A 730 3.74 23.79 32.17
C GLN A 730 3.07 22.82 33.17
N ARG A 731 3.03 23.17 34.46
CA ARG A 731 2.44 22.32 35.50
C ARG A 731 0.93 22.20 35.36
N GLN A 732 0.28 23.30 35.00
CA GLN A 732 -1.17 23.37 34.96
C GLN A 732 -1.75 22.65 33.73
N LEU A 733 -1.10 22.78 32.56
CA LEU A 733 -1.52 22.09 31.33
C LEU A 733 -0.87 20.71 31.14
N ARG A 734 0.05 20.30 32.03
CA ARG A 734 0.82 19.04 31.94
C ARG A 734 1.54 18.87 30.58
N ILE A 735 2.02 19.97 30.02
CA ILE A 735 2.75 20.02 28.75
C ILE A 735 4.26 20.12 28.99
N GLY A 736 5.06 19.87 27.96
CA GLY A 736 6.52 20.07 28.03
C GLY A 736 6.90 21.55 28.15
N TYR A 737 8.11 21.83 28.68
CA TYR A 737 8.60 23.20 28.87
C TYR A 737 8.61 24.02 27.56
N ASN A 738 9.08 23.44 26.46
CA ASN A 738 9.13 24.13 25.16
C ASN A 738 7.75 24.46 24.60
N SER A 739 6.75 23.59 24.84
CA SER A 739 5.36 23.88 24.48
C SER A 739 4.81 25.02 25.33
N ALA A 740 5.04 25.00 26.64
CA ALA A 740 4.62 26.10 27.53
C ALA A 740 5.32 27.43 27.20
N ALA A 741 6.60 27.40 26.84
CA ALA A 741 7.37 28.57 26.41
C ALA A 741 6.79 29.17 25.12
N ARG A 742 6.53 28.33 24.11
CA ARG A 742 5.93 28.78 22.84
C ARG A 742 4.54 29.40 23.04
N LEU A 743 3.70 28.81 23.89
CA LEU A 743 2.38 29.36 24.20
C LEU A 743 2.49 30.74 24.89
N ILE A 744 3.43 30.90 25.82
CA ILE A 744 3.67 32.18 26.51
C ILE A 744 4.28 33.24 25.56
N GLU A 745 5.17 32.86 24.65
CA GLU A 745 5.74 33.76 23.63
C GLU A 745 4.69 34.19 22.59
N ARG A 746 3.80 33.27 22.21
CA ARG A 746 2.64 33.58 21.36
C ARG A 746 1.69 34.55 22.08
N MET A 747 1.40 34.34 23.37
CA MET A 747 0.61 35.28 24.18
C MET A 747 1.26 36.67 24.31
N GLU A 748 2.59 36.76 24.33
CA GLU A 748 3.30 38.05 24.33
C GLU A 748 3.12 38.76 23.00
N THR A 749 3.26 38.04 21.90
CA THR A 749 3.09 38.56 20.53
C THR A 749 1.66 39.05 20.31
N ASP A 750 0.67 38.33 20.84
CA ASP A 750 -0.75 38.63 20.73
C ASP A 750 -1.23 39.69 21.76
N GLY A 751 -0.32 40.24 22.57
CA GLY A 751 -0.63 41.27 23.56
C GLY A 751 -1.53 40.81 24.71
N ILE A 752 -1.50 39.51 25.04
CA ILE A 752 -2.24 38.91 26.16
C ILE A 752 -1.40 38.97 27.43
N VAL A 753 -0.08 38.85 27.32
CA VAL A 753 0.87 38.97 28.44
C VAL A 753 2.01 39.95 28.09
N GLY A 754 2.56 40.60 29.10
CA GLY A 754 3.65 41.55 28.97
C GLY A 754 5.03 40.88 28.86
N ARG A 755 6.05 41.74 28.89
CA ARG A 755 7.46 41.31 28.88
C ARG A 755 7.80 40.53 30.15
N PRO A 756 8.77 39.61 30.09
CA PRO A 756 9.23 38.87 31.25
C PRO A 756 9.96 39.79 32.25
N ASP A 757 9.69 39.60 33.53
CA ASP A 757 10.46 40.17 34.62
C ASP A 757 11.78 39.40 34.85
N HIS A 758 12.55 39.84 35.86
CA HIS A 758 13.82 39.24 36.25
C HIS A 758 13.72 37.77 36.73
N VAL A 759 12.52 37.23 36.96
CA VAL A 759 12.25 35.85 37.39
C VAL A 759 11.51 35.06 36.30
N GLY A 760 11.25 35.67 35.13
CA GLY A 760 10.53 35.05 34.02
C GLY A 760 9.01 34.99 34.20
N ARG A 761 8.45 35.75 35.16
CA ARG A 761 7.01 35.99 35.27
C ARG A 761 6.63 37.18 34.39
N ARG A 762 5.44 37.12 33.80
CA ARG A 762 4.90 38.13 32.90
C ARG A 762 3.62 38.70 33.51
N GLU A 763 3.41 39.99 33.29
CA GLU A 763 2.15 40.66 33.61
C GLU A 763 1.06 40.18 32.65
N VAL A 764 -0.16 39.97 33.14
CA VAL A 764 -1.30 39.60 32.29
C VAL A 764 -2.00 40.89 31.88
N LEU A 765 -2.13 41.13 30.58
CA LEU A 765 -2.69 42.36 30.01
C LEU A 765 -4.20 42.24 29.72
N ARG A 766 -4.83 41.19 30.25
CA ARG A 766 -6.25 40.87 30.13
C ARG A 766 -6.86 40.70 31.52
N ASP A 767 -8.11 41.12 31.69
CA ASP A 767 -8.87 40.89 32.92
C ASP A 767 -9.22 39.39 33.07
N THR A 768 -9.89 39.04 34.17
CA THR A 768 -10.29 37.65 34.44
C THR A 768 -11.31 37.09 33.45
N GLU A 769 -11.97 37.96 32.67
CA GLU A 769 -12.94 37.59 31.64
C GLU A 769 -12.34 37.59 30.22
N GLY A 770 -11.05 37.97 30.07
CA GLY A 770 -10.32 38.00 28.80
C GLY A 770 -10.39 39.33 28.05
N HIS A 771 -11.00 40.38 28.62
CA HIS A 771 -11.02 41.72 28.03
C HIS A 771 -9.69 42.45 28.24
N PRO A 772 -9.26 43.31 27.31
CA PRO A 772 -8.02 44.07 27.46
C PRO A 772 -8.08 45.06 28.64
N ILE A 773 -6.99 45.10 29.42
CA ILE A 773 -6.80 46.03 30.55
C ILE A 773 -6.27 47.37 30.07
#